data_AF-A0A454D1Z1-F1
#
_entry.id   AF-A0A454D1Z1-F1
#
_cell.length_a   1.000
_cell.length_b   1.000
_cell.length_c   1.000
_cell.angle_alpha   90.00
_cell.angle_beta   90.00
_cell.angle_gamma   90.00
#
_symmetry.space_group_name_H-M   'P 1'
#
loop_
_entity.id
_entity.type
_entity.pdbx_description
1 polymer ?
#
loop_
_entity_poly.entity_id
_entity_poly.type
_entity_poly.pdbx_seq_one_letter_code
_entity_poly.pdbx_strand_id
1 'polypeptide(L)'
;SDSDSDSDSDSTADDDDTDDDTTSDDDKDSDDDTTGDDDSTKDDGTTDDDTDVDDDTELFPHKGKCTVVDFSVDRVNLASRVANSDNECMRTWFTPSLEQAKPIFNLFSVGRVERGLKKAIEAYKGTKEQAQQIYYLGEFIKAAYKNRHDTFANKLQPFTSILNERIANTIQQFLRSPHALTEGREQHEALASMLIVVDSIRQLAIAAPDVFNVLDSFSQDKSESYYYRKAINNVFIAMAGHSQTKAFYDLIESDPSYIHRMSAFITNNEWAIGTDSEFLLGNAARELARLVKTRDAETKKIVVDTLRTLLERYPLGGKSDRIWVGIAEMVNAYAPDYLEQLGLGDAKQNLKQKIMTFSYDCRGPAQILAQEMTEAQAVTSCETLNLKEDDFHKIVNTGYQPVADDHSDSVDVIVFKTKNDYSTYSSFLFGNTTNNGGQFLERDPSKQGNVPRFVAYQNGWDDDFSILNLEHEYIHYLDGRFNQYGDFHETMREGSIVWWLEGFAEYMHYKDGYTAALVLGKDKTHTLDEVFRTNYSDGLNRVYRWGYLAVRFMLEKHPEDVTELLGYSRTGQYKEWVKLLERLGPAYNTEFHSWLDDVTKDIDDTDISKPKPKEKPKKIELNSSVQVSGKKFAEKLFFVDVTQSFNQLEVSITGSGDADLYACYDKVCHYFEYEWTNFTHGSNESISIPKNKDGTIKTGQYYFSISGRDEFDVELSVVAK
;
A
#
# COMPACT_ATOMS: atom_id res chain seq x y z
N SER A 1 15.02 -21.27 -27.60
CA SER A 1 15.68 -21.71 -28.84
C SER A 1 15.94 -20.48 -29.68
N ASP A 2 17.17 -20.40 -30.16
CA ASP A 2 17.81 -19.46 -31.07
C ASP A 2 18.21 -18.07 -30.56
N SER A 3 19.53 -17.92 -30.56
CA SER A 3 20.42 -16.84 -30.20
C SER A 3 20.99 -16.16 -31.46
N ASP A 4 21.86 -15.19 -31.20
CA ASP A 4 22.92 -14.62 -32.07
C ASP A 4 22.56 -13.32 -32.80
N SER A 5 23.44 -12.34 -32.99
CA SER A 5 24.63 -11.80 -32.31
C SER A 5 25.13 -10.62 -33.18
N ASP A 6 26.11 -9.88 -32.66
CA ASP A 6 27.11 -9.08 -33.37
C ASP A 6 27.05 -7.53 -33.31
N SER A 7 27.96 -7.07 -32.47
CA SER A 7 28.82 -5.90 -32.44
C SER A 7 29.27 -5.30 -33.77
N ASP A 8 29.58 -3.99 -33.75
CA ASP A 8 30.91 -3.53 -34.14
C ASP A 8 31.29 -2.20 -33.47
N SER A 9 32.56 -2.15 -33.05
CA SER A 9 33.30 -1.01 -32.52
C SER A 9 34.18 -0.42 -33.62
N ASP A 10 34.40 0.89 -33.62
CA ASP A 10 35.65 1.43 -34.15
C ASP A 10 36.07 2.71 -33.42
N SER A 11 37.36 2.75 -33.07
CA SER A 11 38.09 3.84 -32.46
C SER A 11 39.05 4.43 -33.49
N THR A 12 39.37 5.72 -33.41
CA THR A 12 40.72 6.28 -33.61
C THR A 12 40.74 7.78 -33.33
N ALA A 13 41.92 8.23 -32.94
CA ALA A 13 42.27 9.47 -32.26
C ALA A 13 42.94 10.50 -33.21
N ASP A 14 43.54 11.53 -32.57
CA ASP A 14 44.51 12.51 -33.07
C ASP A 14 43.90 13.78 -33.72
N ASP A 15 44.36 15.01 -33.51
CA ASP A 15 45.39 15.60 -32.64
C ASP A 15 45.28 17.14 -32.74
N ASP A 16 45.96 17.83 -31.81
CA ASP A 16 46.68 19.11 -31.94
C ASP A 16 46.02 20.51 -31.79
N ASP A 17 46.59 21.20 -30.78
CA ASP A 17 47.20 22.55 -30.82
C ASP A 17 46.31 23.82 -30.83
N THR A 18 46.61 24.95 -30.17
CA THR A 18 47.71 25.44 -29.30
C THR A 18 47.26 26.80 -28.71
N ASP A 19 47.86 27.17 -27.55
CA ASP A 19 48.39 28.50 -27.13
C ASP A 19 47.47 29.77 -27.16
N ASP A 20 47.59 30.80 -26.31
CA ASP A 20 48.60 31.19 -25.32
C ASP A 20 48.06 32.33 -24.42
N ASP A 21 48.84 32.62 -23.36
CA ASP A 21 49.09 33.95 -22.74
C ASP A 21 48.07 34.60 -21.79
N THR A 22 48.30 34.58 -20.47
CA THR A 22 49.24 35.39 -19.62
C THR A 22 48.74 36.80 -19.26
N THR A 23 48.60 37.08 -17.96
CA THR A 23 49.43 38.04 -17.19
C THR A 23 48.84 38.33 -15.81
N SER A 24 49.76 38.48 -14.85
CA SER A 24 49.62 38.71 -13.43
C SER A 24 49.85 40.17 -13.04
N ASP A 25 49.59 40.45 -11.75
CA ASP A 25 50.17 41.50 -10.88
C ASP A 25 49.69 42.96 -11.02
N ASP A 26 49.16 43.54 -9.94
CA ASP A 26 49.99 44.27 -8.95
C ASP A 26 49.16 45.00 -7.86
N ASP A 27 49.78 45.07 -6.68
CA ASP A 27 49.38 45.65 -5.39
C ASP A 27 49.08 47.17 -5.39
N LYS A 28 48.32 47.64 -4.36
CA LYS A 28 48.82 48.65 -3.39
C LYS A 28 47.86 48.99 -2.24
N ASP A 29 48.45 48.95 -1.05
CA ASP A 29 48.02 49.50 0.25
C ASP A 29 47.70 51.00 0.25
N SER A 30 46.86 51.42 1.21
CA SER A 30 47.25 52.42 2.23
C SER A 30 46.17 52.60 3.30
N ASP A 31 46.56 52.35 4.55
CA ASP A 31 45.93 52.78 5.80
C ASP A 31 45.83 54.31 5.92
N ASP A 32 44.84 54.80 6.68
CA ASP A 32 45.05 55.95 7.58
C ASP A 32 44.07 55.91 8.77
N ASP A 33 44.65 55.85 9.97
CA ASP A 33 44.02 56.01 11.28
C ASP A 33 43.87 57.49 11.62
N THR A 34 42.84 57.89 12.39
CA THR A 34 42.99 58.90 13.46
C THR A 34 41.75 59.01 14.37
N THR A 35 41.89 58.39 15.54
CA THR A 35 41.61 58.87 16.93
C THR A 35 40.71 60.07 17.23
N GLY A 36 39.94 59.93 18.33
CA GLY A 36 39.37 61.03 19.11
C GLY A 36 38.47 60.58 20.27
N ASP A 37 39.08 60.30 21.42
CA ASP A 37 38.44 60.13 22.75
C ASP A 37 37.66 61.39 23.21
N ASP A 38 36.57 61.21 23.97
CA ASP A 38 36.43 61.91 25.26
C ASP A 38 35.40 61.27 26.21
N ASP A 39 35.70 61.47 27.49
CA ASP A 39 35.38 60.76 28.72
C ASP A 39 34.04 61.16 29.39
N SER A 40 33.57 60.34 30.36
CA SER A 40 33.04 60.74 31.69
C SER A 40 31.73 60.08 32.20
N THR A 41 31.93 59.08 33.06
CA THR A 41 31.36 58.91 34.43
C THR A 41 29.93 58.37 34.74
N LYS A 42 29.96 57.26 35.52
CA LYS A 42 29.31 56.93 36.82
C LYS A 42 28.10 55.96 36.89
N ASP A 43 28.38 54.76 37.44
CA ASP A 43 27.89 54.18 38.74
C ASP A 43 26.36 54.21 38.96
N ASP A 44 25.61 53.13 39.20
CA ASP A 44 25.74 52.06 40.19
C ASP A 44 24.87 50.82 39.83
N GLY A 45 24.90 49.75 40.64
CA GLY A 45 23.74 48.86 40.80
C GLY A 45 23.87 47.40 40.32
N THR A 46 24.73 46.63 40.97
CA THR A 46 24.65 45.16 41.00
C THR A 46 23.37 44.69 41.68
N THR A 47 22.56 43.88 41.00
CA THR A 47 21.74 42.84 41.61
C THR A 47 21.89 41.57 40.80
N ASP A 48 22.29 40.50 41.50
CA ASP A 48 22.36 39.12 41.03
C ASP A 48 21.13 38.75 40.22
N ASP A 49 21.36 38.28 38.99
CA ASP A 49 20.41 37.48 38.24
C ASP A 49 21.18 36.25 37.77
N ASP A 50 21.18 35.21 38.61
CA ASP A 50 21.35 33.82 38.18
C ASP A 50 20.14 33.48 37.29
N THR A 51 20.14 34.02 36.06
CA THR A 51 19.37 33.42 34.99
C THR A 51 20.16 32.24 34.48
N ASP A 52 19.72 31.04 34.86
CA ASP A 52 19.89 29.85 34.02
C ASP A 52 19.66 30.28 32.57
N VAL A 53 20.72 30.24 31.78
CA VAL A 53 20.64 30.42 30.34
C VAL A 53 19.92 29.19 29.81
N ASP A 54 18.61 29.32 29.64
CA ASP A 54 17.77 28.37 28.93
C ASP A 54 18.18 28.41 27.45
N ASP A 55 19.14 27.57 27.06
CA ASP A 55 19.62 27.38 25.68
C ASP A 55 18.63 26.55 24.84
N ASP A 56 17.32 26.70 25.08
CA ASP A 56 16.25 26.04 24.35
C ASP A 56 15.79 26.92 23.18
N THR A 57 16.71 27.19 22.24
CA THR A 57 16.28 27.68 20.93
C THR A 57 15.66 26.50 20.16
N GLU A 58 14.33 26.47 20.03
CA GLU A 58 13.61 25.42 19.28
C GLU A 58 14.25 25.20 17.89
N LEU A 59 14.74 23.98 17.61
CA LEU A 59 15.49 23.65 16.39
C LEU A 59 14.72 23.99 15.10
N PHE A 60 13.39 23.93 15.17
CA PHE A 60 12.46 24.24 14.09
C PHE A 60 11.34 25.17 14.62
N PRO A 61 11.51 26.49 14.61
CA PRO A 61 10.57 27.42 15.26
C PRO A 61 9.30 27.74 14.45
N HIS A 62 9.23 27.37 13.16
CA HIS A 62 8.10 27.70 12.28
C HIS A 62 7.08 26.55 12.15
N LYS A 63 5.79 26.85 12.40
CA LYS A 63 4.65 25.90 12.39
C LYS A 63 3.48 26.39 11.52
N GLY A 64 2.47 25.53 11.30
CA GLY A 64 1.11 25.93 10.85
C GLY A 64 0.87 26.15 9.34
N LYS A 65 1.85 25.89 8.47
CA LYS A 65 1.67 25.89 7.01
C LYS A 65 2.48 24.73 6.43
N CYS A 66 1.81 23.71 5.90
CA CYS A 66 2.48 22.46 5.57
C CYS A 66 1.96 21.74 4.32
N THR A 67 1.13 22.37 3.48
CA THR A 67 0.82 21.81 2.15
C THR A 67 1.85 22.21 1.09
N VAL A 68 1.90 21.49 -0.05
CA VAL A 68 2.77 21.87 -1.19
C VAL A 68 2.47 23.30 -1.67
N VAL A 69 1.20 23.69 -1.65
CA VAL A 69 0.77 25.06 -2.02
C VAL A 69 1.34 26.07 -1.02
N ASP A 70 1.24 25.80 0.28
CA ASP A 70 1.73 26.72 1.31
C ASP A 70 3.25 26.90 1.27
N PHE A 71 3.99 25.82 1.01
CA PHE A 71 5.45 25.87 0.90
C PHE A 71 5.93 26.78 -0.23
N SER A 72 5.12 26.98 -1.27
CA SER A 72 5.52 27.79 -2.42
C SER A 72 5.73 29.26 -2.04
N VAL A 73 5.05 29.68 -0.96
CA VAL A 73 5.02 31.04 -0.40
C VAL A 73 6.15 31.28 0.61
N ASP A 74 6.53 30.27 1.41
CA ASP A 74 7.59 30.39 2.42
C ASP A 74 8.66 29.29 2.29
N ARG A 75 9.49 29.42 1.25
CA ARG A 75 10.56 28.45 0.95
C ARG A 75 11.79 28.60 1.84
N VAL A 76 11.94 29.74 2.51
CA VAL A 76 13.08 30.02 3.39
C VAL A 76 12.98 29.16 4.65
N ASN A 77 11.77 29.03 5.21
CA ASN A 77 11.52 28.25 6.42
C ASN A 77 11.04 26.82 6.12
N LEU A 78 11.22 26.34 4.88
CA LEU A 78 10.70 25.06 4.41
C LEU A 78 11.04 23.89 5.34
N ALA A 79 12.31 23.73 5.73
CA ALA A 79 12.72 22.63 6.60
C ALA A 79 12.01 22.66 7.95
N SER A 80 11.88 23.83 8.57
CA SER A 80 11.17 23.99 9.85
C SER A 80 9.68 23.69 9.74
N ARG A 81 9.05 24.09 8.64
CA ARG A 81 7.62 23.82 8.42
C ARG A 81 7.34 22.35 8.11
N VAL A 82 8.24 21.70 7.38
CA VAL A 82 8.19 20.26 7.12
C VAL A 82 8.38 19.49 8.42
N ALA A 83 9.37 19.85 9.24
CA ALA A 83 9.66 19.17 10.51
C ALA A 83 8.48 19.20 11.49
N ASN A 84 7.70 20.28 11.49
CA ASN A 84 6.52 20.45 12.36
C ASN A 84 5.19 20.19 11.62
N SER A 85 5.19 19.32 10.61
CA SER A 85 3.99 18.94 9.86
C SER A 85 3.13 17.91 10.63
N ASP A 86 1.98 17.56 10.07
CA ASP A 86 1.16 16.43 10.48
C ASP A 86 0.89 15.48 9.29
N ASN A 87 0.09 14.43 9.53
CA ASN A 87 -0.27 13.44 8.52
C ASN A 87 -1.12 14.02 7.38
N GLU A 88 -2.04 14.95 7.70
CA GLU A 88 -2.94 15.57 6.72
C GLU A 88 -2.14 16.38 5.71
N CYS A 89 -1.23 17.23 6.21
CA CYS A 89 -0.30 17.99 5.40
C CYS A 89 0.62 17.08 4.57
N MET A 90 1.21 16.07 5.19
CA MET A 90 2.13 15.15 4.51
C MET A 90 1.47 14.47 3.30
N ARG A 91 0.19 14.06 3.39
CA ARG A 91 -0.53 13.43 2.28
C ARG A 91 -0.54 14.30 1.02
N THR A 92 -0.65 15.62 1.17
CA THR A 92 -0.65 16.55 0.04
C THR A 92 0.65 16.56 -0.76
N TRP A 93 1.78 16.13 -0.16
CA TRP A 93 3.08 16.09 -0.83
C TRP A 93 3.18 14.99 -1.88
N PHE A 94 2.34 13.95 -1.78
CA PHE A 94 2.39 12.77 -2.64
C PHE A 94 1.46 12.85 -3.86
N THR A 95 0.58 13.86 -3.91
CA THR A 95 -0.41 14.08 -4.98
C THR A 95 -0.51 15.54 -5.47
N PRO A 96 0.59 16.34 -5.55
CA PRO A 96 0.50 17.68 -6.12
C PRO A 96 0.26 17.66 -7.62
N SER A 97 -0.26 18.75 -8.18
CA SER A 97 -0.20 18.98 -9.63
C SER A 97 1.24 19.25 -10.09
N LEU A 98 1.51 19.10 -11.39
CA LEU A 98 2.83 19.40 -11.95
C LEU A 98 3.28 20.85 -11.65
N GLU A 99 2.35 21.81 -11.74
CA GLU A 99 2.59 23.23 -11.45
C GLU A 99 2.93 23.48 -9.97
N GLN A 100 2.36 22.69 -9.05
CA GLN A 100 2.67 22.74 -7.62
C GLN A 100 4.01 22.06 -7.31
N ALA A 101 4.29 20.91 -7.95
CA ALA A 101 5.48 20.10 -7.69
C ALA A 101 6.77 20.80 -8.16
N LYS A 102 6.76 21.39 -9.36
CA LYS A 102 7.94 22.02 -9.99
C LYS A 102 8.68 23.05 -9.10
N PRO A 103 7.99 24.03 -8.46
CA PRO A 103 8.66 25.00 -7.59
C PRO A 103 9.10 24.45 -6.23
N ILE A 104 8.53 23.34 -5.75
CA ILE A 104 8.79 22.81 -4.41
C ILE A 104 9.78 21.67 -4.41
N PHE A 105 9.65 20.70 -5.31
CA PHE A 105 10.55 19.56 -5.38
C PHE A 105 11.74 19.85 -6.28
N ASN A 106 12.41 20.99 -6.11
CA ASN A 106 13.63 21.34 -6.83
C ASN A 106 14.89 21.11 -5.98
N LEU A 107 16.07 21.12 -6.61
CA LEU A 107 17.37 20.86 -5.97
C LEU A 107 17.63 21.72 -4.73
N PHE A 108 17.29 23.03 -4.77
CA PHE A 108 17.50 23.93 -3.64
C PHE A 108 16.59 23.62 -2.45
N SER A 109 15.31 23.37 -2.72
CA SER A 109 14.32 23.08 -1.68
C SER A 109 14.61 21.75 -0.99
N VAL A 110 14.84 20.68 -1.77
CA VAL A 110 15.17 19.35 -1.20
C VAL A 110 16.52 19.41 -0.49
N GLY A 111 17.51 20.13 -1.05
CA GLY A 111 18.78 20.37 -0.37
C GLY A 111 18.64 21.15 0.94
N ARG A 112 17.66 22.04 1.08
CA ARG A 112 17.36 22.73 2.36
C ARG A 112 16.73 21.77 3.37
N VAL A 113 15.80 20.93 2.94
CA VAL A 113 15.17 19.91 3.80
C VAL A 113 16.20 18.89 4.28
N GLU A 114 17.09 18.44 3.40
CA GLU A 114 18.17 17.52 3.76
C GLU A 114 19.12 18.13 4.81
N ARG A 115 19.50 19.42 4.70
CA ARG A 115 20.28 20.09 5.76
C ARG A 115 19.51 20.18 7.08
N GLY A 116 18.19 20.36 7.02
CA GLY A 116 17.33 20.29 8.20
C GLY A 116 17.33 18.90 8.83
N LEU A 117 17.20 17.85 8.00
CA LEU A 117 17.27 16.46 8.44
C LEU A 117 18.61 16.15 9.12
N LYS A 118 19.72 16.59 8.53
CA LYS A 118 21.05 16.45 9.14
C LYS A 118 21.12 17.08 10.53
N LYS A 119 20.63 18.32 10.69
CA LYS A 119 20.58 18.98 12.01
C LYS A 119 19.69 18.24 13.02
N ALA A 120 18.54 17.74 12.58
CA ALA A 120 17.64 16.97 13.43
C ALA A 120 18.31 15.67 13.93
N ILE A 121 19.05 14.99 13.04
CA ILE A 121 19.80 13.77 13.35
C ILE A 121 20.97 14.05 14.30
N GLU A 122 21.73 15.13 14.08
CA GLU A 122 22.83 15.54 14.97
C GLU A 122 22.36 15.85 16.40
N ALA A 123 21.15 16.39 16.54
CA ALA A 123 20.53 16.68 17.83
C ALA A 123 19.72 15.51 18.42
N TYR A 124 19.62 14.37 17.73
CA TYR A 124 18.67 13.32 18.05
C TYR A 124 19.04 12.58 19.35
N LYS A 125 18.16 12.64 20.35
CA LYS A 125 18.28 12.01 21.67
C LYS A 125 17.23 10.91 21.90
N GLY A 126 16.53 10.47 20.86
CA GLY A 126 15.50 9.43 20.96
C GLY A 126 14.12 9.91 21.45
N THR A 127 13.91 11.23 21.61
CA THR A 127 12.60 11.77 22.03
C THR A 127 11.54 11.64 20.92
N LYS A 128 10.26 11.64 21.29
CA LYS A 128 9.15 11.49 20.35
C LYS A 128 9.08 12.65 19.36
N GLU A 129 9.24 13.87 19.87
CA GLU A 129 9.17 15.11 19.10
C GLU A 129 10.29 15.15 18.04
N GLN A 130 11.52 14.80 18.43
CA GLN A 130 12.63 14.74 17.47
C GLN A 130 12.45 13.62 16.45
N ALA A 131 11.94 12.46 16.86
CA ALA A 131 11.66 11.36 15.94
C ALA A 131 10.61 11.76 14.89
N GLN A 132 9.54 12.45 15.32
CA GLN A 132 8.51 12.97 14.44
C GLN A 132 9.06 14.00 13.43
N GLN A 133 9.98 14.88 13.87
CA GLN A 133 10.66 15.82 12.97
C GLN A 133 11.49 15.10 11.91
N ILE A 134 12.29 14.11 12.31
CA ILE A 134 13.07 13.26 11.40
C ILE A 134 12.15 12.54 10.41
N TYR A 135 11.05 11.98 10.91
CA TYR A 135 10.04 11.32 10.08
C TYR A 135 9.52 12.25 8.98
N TYR A 136 8.98 13.43 9.31
CA TYR A 136 8.42 14.32 8.28
C TYR A 136 9.46 14.88 7.30
N LEU A 137 10.68 15.16 7.78
CA LEU A 137 11.77 15.57 6.90
C LEU A 137 12.12 14.46 5.90
N GLY A 138 12.16 13.19 6.35
CA GLY A 138 12.32 12.02 5.48
C GLY A 138 11.17 11.82 4.51
N GLU A 139 9.92 11.94 4.96
CA GLU A 139 8.73 11.78 4.13
C GLU A 139 8.62 12.86 3.04
N PHE A 140 9.05 14.09 3.31
CA PHE A 140 9.14 15.12 2.28
C PHE A 140 10.18 14.79 1.21
N ILE A 141 11.35 14.30 1.61
CA ILE A 141 12.37 13.81 0.65
C ILE A 141 11.78 12.69 -0.18
N LYS A 142 11.17 11.68 0.45
CA LYS A 142 10.49 10.58 -0.26
C LYS A 142 9.45 11.08 -1.27
N ALA A 143 8.60 12.02 -0.86
CA ALA A 143 7.59 12.63 -1.74
C ALA A 143 8.25 13.32 -2.95
N ALA A 144 9.34 14.06 -2.74
CA ALA A 144 10.05 14.74 -3.81
C ALA A 144 10.62 13.75 -4.85
N TYR A 145 11.21 12.63 -4.40
CA TYR A 145 11.76 11.61 -5.29
C TYR A 145 10.65 10.84 -6.02
N LYS A 146 9.58 10.40 -5.33
CA LYS A 146 8.41 9.76 -5.97
C LYS A 146 7.81 10.64 -7.08
N ASN A 147 7.63 11.93 -6.81
CA ASN A 147 7.04 12.83 -7.80
C ASN A 147 7.92 12.98 -9.05
N ARG A 148 9.25 12.97 -8.91
CA ARG A 148 10.15 13.08 -10.06
C ARG A 148 10.37 11.76 -10.80
N HIS A 149 10.50 10.66 -10.07
CA HIS A 149 10.78 9.34 -10.65
C HIS A 149 9.54 8.68 -11.24
N ASP A 150 8.38 8.83 -10.59
CA ASP A 150 7.18 8.09 -10.95
C ASP A 150 6.11 9.03 -11.55
N THR A 151 5.59 9.97 -10.76
CA THR A 151 4.38 10.74 -11.12
C THR A 151 4.61 11.69 -12.30
N PHE A 152 5.76 12.36 -12.33
CA PHE A 152 6.16 13.30 -13.37
C PHE A 152 7.42 12.85 -14.09
N ALA A 153 7.59 11.53 -14.22
CA ALA A 153 8.64 10.93 -15.03
C ALA A 153 8.69 11.61 -16.41
N ASN A 154 9.90 11.89 -16.90
CA ASN A 154 10.18 12.62 -18.15
C ASN A 154 9.72 14.10 -18.20
N LYS A 155 8.95 14.58 -17.22
CA LYS A 155 8.54 16.00 -17.12
C LYS A 155 9.40 16.79 -16.13
N LEU A 156 9.97 16.12 -15.13
CA LEU A 156 10.93 16.69 -14.18
C LEU A 156 12.27 15.95 -14.28
N GLN A 157 13.37 16.70 -14.33
CA GLN A 157 14.73 16.12 -14.37
C GLN A 157 15.04 15.32 -13.10
N PRO A 158 15.84 14.25 -13.12
CA PRO A 158 16.28 13.59 -11.89
C PRO A 158 17.06 14.54 -10.94
N PHE A 159 17.12 14.20 -9.65
CA PHE A 159 18.04 14.87 -8.73
C PHE A 159 19.49 14.45 -8.99
N THR A 160 20.45 15.31 -8.61
CA THR A 160 21.88 15.07 -8.86
C THR A 160 22.42 13.95 -7.96
N SER A 161 23.42 13.21 -8.45
CA SER A 161 24.13 12.18 -7.66
C SER A 161 24.66 12.74 -6.34
N ILE A 162 25.24 13.95 -6.36
CA ILE A 162 25.76 14.63 -5.16
C ILE A 162 24.67 14.81 -4.08
N LEU A 163 23.43 15.17 -4.46
CA LEU A 163 22.35 15.27 -3.48
C LEU A 163 21.99 13.89 -2.93
N ASN A 164 21.88 12.88 -3.80
CA ASN A 164 21.54 11.52 -3.41
C ASN A 164 22.58 10.96 -2.42
N GLU A 165 23.87 11.12 -2.72
CA GLU A 165 24.98 10.72 -1.86
C GLU A 165 24.94 11.44 -0.50
N ARG A 166 24.65 12.75 -0.49
CA ARG A 166 24.56 13.51 0.77
C ARG A 166 23.40 13.06 1.65
N ILE A 167 22.25 12.74 1.06
CA ILE A 167 21.10 12.17 1.78
C ILE A 167 21.47 10.79 2.33
N ALA A 168 22.10 9.93 1.53
CA ALA A 168 22.53 8.59 1.97
C ALA A 168 23.49 8.67 3.17
N ASN A 169 24.50 9.55 3.12
CA ASN A 169 25.42 9.79 4.22
C ASN A 169 24.73 10.34 5.48
N THR A 170 23.69 11.15 5.31
CA THR A 170 22.86 11.66 6.43
C THR A 170 22.06 10.52 7.07
N ILE A 171 21.50 9.61 6.27
CA ILE A 171 20.80 8.42 6.76
C ILE A 171 21.76 7.49 7.51
N GLN A 172 22.99 7.29 7.02
CA GLN A 172 23.99 6.49 7.74
C GLN A 172 24.31 7.09 9.11
N GLN A 173 24.40 8.41 9.24
CA GLN A 173 24.58 9.07 10.53
C GLN A 173 23.41 8.78 11.48
N PHE A 174 22.17 8.78 10.97
CA PHE A 174 21.01 8.38 11.78
C PHE A 174 21.12 6.93 12.23
N LEU A 175 21.39 5.99 11.31
CA LEU A 175 21.46 4.55 11.63
C LEU A 175 22.59 4.20 12.60
N ARG A 176 23.67 5.01 12.63
CA ARG A 176 24.77 4.89 13.60
C ARG A 176 24.49 5.54 14.95
N SER A 177 23.41 6.32 15.07
CA SER A 177 23.03 6.94 16.34
C SER A 177 22.69 5.86 17.38
N PRO A 178 23.13 6.00 18.64
CA PRO A 178 22.70 5.10 19.72
C PRO A 178 21.17 5.12 19.94
N HIS A 179 20.48 6.13 19.38
CA HIS A 179 19.04 6.31 19.49
C HIS A 179 18.26 5.81 18.27
N ALA A 180 18.92 5.31 17.21
CA ALA A 180 18.27 4.85 15.98
C ALA A 180 17.25 3.73 16.22
N LEU A 181 17.51 2.90 17.24
CA LEU A 181 16.70 1.75 17.64
C LEU A 181 15.95 1.99 18.96
N THR A 182 15.82 3.25 19.40
CA THR A 182 14.99 3.59 20.55
C THR A 182 13.54 3.15 20.29
N GLU A 183 12.93 2.51 21.28
CA GLU A 183 11.58 2.00 21.17
C GLU A 183 10.53 3.11 21.25
N GLY A 184 9.48 2.96 20.45
CA GLY A 184 8.33 3.86 20.42
C GLY A 184 7.77 3.98 19.01
N ARG A 185 6.51 4.39 18.92
CA ARG A 185 5.83 4.51 17.62
C ARG A 185 6.57 5.51 16.73
N GLU A 186 6.79 6.72 17.22
CA GLU A 186 7.39 7.83 16.47
C GLU A 186 8.84 7.50 16.08
N GLN A 187 9.59 6.86 16.97
CA GLN A 187 10.96 6.39 16.74
C GLN A 187 11.03 5.32 15.65
N HIS A 188 10.14 4.33 15.70
CA HIS A 188 10.06 3.30 14.66
C HIS A 188 9.56 3.85 13.31
N GLU A 189 8.66 4.84 13.31
CA GLU A 189 8.25 5.56 12.10
C GLU A 189 9.44 6.32 11.48
N ALA A 190 10.26 6.99 12.29
CA ALA A 190 11.49 7.66 11.85
C ALA A 190 12.49 6.66 11.25
N LEU A 191 12.76 5.54 11.94
CA LEU A 191 13.62 4.47 11.44
C LEU A 191 13.11 3.91 10.10
N ALA A 192 11.81 3.61 10.01
CA ALA A 192 11.20 3.13 8.78
C ALA A 192 11.34 4.15 7.65
N SER A 193 11.14 5.45 7.92
CA SER A 193 11.29 6.52 6.93
C SER A 193 12.73 6.62 6.43
N MET A 194 13.73 6.61 7.32
CA MET A 194 15.14 6.65 6.93
C MET A 194 15.54 5.47 6.04
N LEU A 195 15.07 4.26 6.36
CA LEU A 195 15.35 3.07 5.55
C LEU A 195 14.68 3.12 4.16
N ILE A 196 13.42 3.57 4.05
CA ILE A 196 12.74 3.65 2.74
C ILE A 196 13.27 4.80 1.87
N VAL A 197 13.79 5.88 2.48
CA VAL A 197 14.40 6.97 1.71
C VAL A 197 15.65 6.47 0.97
N VAL A 198 16.40 5.50 1.51
CA VAL A 198 17.54 4.87 0.79
C VAL A 198 17.10 4.27 -0.55
N ASP A 199 15.94 3.59 -0.58
CA ASP A 199 15.34 3.11 -1.82
C ASP A 199 14.93 4.26 -2.75
N SER A 200 14.26 5.26 -2.19
CA SER A 200 13.73 6.41 -2.94
C SER A 200 14.81 7.19 -3.68
N ILE A 201 15.99 7.34 -3.07
CA ILE A 201 17.14 8.05 -3.65
C ILE A 201 18.05 7.15 -4.50
N ARG A 202 17.76 5.84 -4.55
CA ARG A 202 18.55 4.80 -5.24
C ARG A 202 20.03 4.75 -4.79
N GLN A 203 20.29 4.77 -3.47
CA GLN A 203 21.66 4.76 -2.90
C GLN A 203 21.93 3.64 -1.87
N LEU A 204 21.35 2.45 -2.04
CA LEU A 204 21.64 1.32 -1.14
C LEU A 204 23.13 0.97 -1.13
N ALA A 205 23.83 1.01 -2.26
CA ALA A 205 25.26 0.67 -2.31
C ALA A 205 26.13 1.53 -1.36
N ILE A 206 25.72 2.78 -1.10
CA ILE A 206 26.41 3.68 -0.16
C ILE A 206 26.00 3.37 1.28
N ALA A 207 24.70 3.21 1.52
CA ALA A 207 24.15 3.04 2.87
C ALA A 207 24.21 1.60 3.40
N ALA A 208 24.61 0.62 2.57
CA ALA A 208 24.43 -0.81 2.84
C ALA A 208 25.02 -1.29 4.18
N PRO A 209 26.24 -0.93 4.61
CA PRO A 209 26.76 -1.42 5.89
C PRO A 209 25.80 -1.14 7.04
N ASP A 210 25.28 0.08 7.12
CA ASP A 210 24.40 0.52 8.20
C ASP A 210 22.97 -0.01 8.01
N VAL A 211 22.47 -0.06 6.77
CA VAL A 211 21.14 -0.62 6.46
C VAL A 211 21.06 -2.11 6.81
N PHE A 212 22.07 -2.89 6.44
CA PHE A 212 22.09 -4.33 6.74
C PHE A 212 22.36 -4.62 8.22
N ASN A 213 23.11 -3.75 8.92
CA ASN A 213 23.31 -3.87 10.38
C ASN A 213 22.01 -3.82 11.18
N VAL A 214 20.97 -3.15 10.67
CA VAL A 214 19.64 -3.13 11.31
C VAL A 214 19.02 -4.53 11.42
N LEU A 215 19.39 -5.47 10.54
CA LEU A 215 18.87 -6.84 10.62
C LEU A 215 19.29 -7.56 11.91
N ASP A 216 20.43 -7.20 12.49
CA ASP A 216 20.94 -7.81 13.72
C ASP A 216 20.13 -7.41 14.96
N SER A 217 19.36 -6.32 14.88
CA SER A 217 18.50 -5.88 15.98
C SER A 217 17.12 -6.55 15.98
N PHE A 218 16.80 -7.36 14.97
CA PHE A 218 15.50 -8.00 14.89
C PHE A 218 15.32 -9.03 16.01
N SER A 219 14.27 -8.85 16.80
CA SER A 219 13.99 -9.65 17.98
C SER A 219 12.48 -9.74 18.20
N GLN A 220 12.06 -10.76 18.95
CA GLN A 220 10.64 -11.05 19.16
C GLN A 220 9.89 -9.91 19.85
N ASP A 221 10.48 -9.33 20.89
CA ASP A 221 9.95 -8.20 21.66
C ASP A 221 9.72 -6.96 20.79
N LYS A 222 10.74 -6.50 20.05
CA LYS A 222 10.61 -5.33 19.17
C LYS A 222 9.64 -5.58 18.02
N SER A 223 9.55 -6.83 17.57
CA SER A 223 8.67 -7.21 16.48
C SER A 223 7.18 -7.08 16.80
N GLU A 224 6.77 -6.86 18.05
CA GLU A 224 5.37 -6.55 18.38
C GLU A 224 4.91 -5.23 17.73
N SER A 225 5.83 -4.29 17.53
CA SER A 225 5.55 -3.03 16.84
C SER A 225 5.42 -3.22 15.33
N TYR A 226 4.25 -2.89 14.77
CA TYR A 226 4.03 -2.86 13.32
C TYR A 226 5.04 -1.97 12.59
N TYR A 227 5.35 -0.78 13.15
CA TYR A 227 6.28 0.16 12.54
C TYR A 227 7.72 -0.36 12.54
N TYR A 228 8.11 -1.13 13.56
CA TYR A 228 9.39 -1.82 13.56
C TYR A 228 9.45 -2.92 12.50
N ARG A 229 8.41 -3.76 12.39
CA ARG A 229 8.32 -4.77 11.30
C ARG A 229 8.42 -4.09 9.94
N LYS A 230 7.76 -2.95 9.74
CA LYS A 230 7.86 -2.12 8.53
C LYS A 230 9.27 -1.60 8.29
N ALA A 231 9.96 -1.13 9.33
CA ALA A 231 11.35 -0.69 9.22
C ALA A 231 12.28 -1.83 8.74
N ILE A 232 12.23 -3.01 9.36
CA ILE A 232 13.00 -4.17 8.93
C ILE A 232 12.67 -4.54 7.48
N ASN A 233 11.38 -4.54 7.13
CA ASN A 233 10.96 -4.84 5.76
C ASN A 233 11.55 -3.87 4.72
N ASN A 234 11.78 -2.60 5.08
CA ASN A 234 12.35 -1.62 4.17
C ASN A 234 13.80 -1.94 3.76
N VAL A 235 14.52 -2.78 4.51
CA VAL A 235 15.82 -3.34 4.07
C VAL A 235 15.62 -4.19 2.81
N PHE A 236 14.62 -5.07 2.81
CA PHE A 236 14.30 -5.92 1.67
C PHE A 236 13.69 -5.14 0.50
N ILE A 237 12.89 -4.11 0.78
CA ILE A 237 12.41 -3.18 -0.27
C ILE A 237 13.60 -2.49 -0.94
N ALA A 238 14.57 -2.01 -0.17
CA ALA A 238 15.76 -1.38 -0.72
C ALA A 238 16.55 -2.37 -1.60
N MET A 239 16.72 -3.63 -1.18
CA MET A 239 17.35 -4.65 -2.04
C MET A 239 16.59 -4.84 -3.35
N ALA A 240 15.26 -5.00 -3.28
CA ALA A 240 14.42 -5.19 -4.46
C ALA A 240 14.53 -4.01 -5.44
N GLY A 241 14.47 -2.78 -4.94
CA GLY A 241 14.57 -1.56 -5.73
C GLY A 241 15.95 -1.31 -6.35
N HIS A 242 16.99 -1.99 -5.86
CA HIS A 242 18.35 -1.93 -6.40
C HIS A 242 18.77 -3.16 -7.21
N SER A 243 17.88 -4.15 -7.36
CA SER A 243 18.14 -5.42 -8.04
C SER A 243 18.47 -5.33 -9.54
N GLN A 244 18.42 -4.14 -10.13
CA GLN A 244 18.80 -3.87 -11.52
C GLN A 244 20.06 -3.01 -11.63
N THR A 245 20.64 -2.57 -10.50
CA THR A 245 21.74 -1.60 -10.49
C THR A 245 23.09 -2.30 -10.41
N LYS A 246 24.06 -1.86 -11.22
CA LYS A 246 25.43 -2.38 -11.18
C LYS A 246 26.08 -2.15 -9.82
N ALA A 247 25.93 -0.96 -9.26
CA ALA A 247 26.53 -0.61 -7.96
C ALA A 247 26.10 -1.53 -6.81
N PHE A 248 24.86 -2.04 -6.83
CA PHE A 248 24.41 -3.01 -5.83
C PHE A 248 25.08 -4.37 -6.00
N TYR A 249 25.21 -4.88 -7.23
CA TYR A 249 25.93 -6.13 -7.46
C TYR A 249 27.43 -5.99 -7.20
N ASP A 250 28.07 -4.88 -7.59
CA ASP A 250 29.47 -4.60 -7.27
C ASP A 250 29.73 -4.68 -5.75
N LEU A 251 28.81 -4.15 -4.94
CA LEU A 251 28.88 -4.24 -3.49
C LEU A 251 28.80 -5.71 -3.01
N ILE A 252 27.78 -6.45 -3.42
CA ILE A 252 27.56 -7.84 -2.99
C ILE A 252 28.72 -8.75 -3.43
N GLU A 253 29.24 -8.54 -4.63
CA GLU A 253 30.37 -9.29 -5.21
C GLU A 253 31.69 -8.95 -4.50
N SER A 254 31.85 -7.72 -4.01
CA SER A 254 33.03 -7.32 -3.23
C SER A 254 33.05 -7.84 -1.80
N ASP A 255 31.88 -8.15 -1.23
CA ASP A 255 31.74 -8.61 0.16
C ASP A 255 30.60 -9.63 0.32
N PRO A 256 30.90 -10.94 0.24
CA PRO A 256 29.91 -12.00 0.45
C PRO A 256 29.28 -12.02 1.85
N SER A 257 29.77 -11.24 2.83
CA SER A 257 29.18 -11.19 4.17
C SER A 257 27.71 -10.72 4.16
N TYR A 258 27.29 -9.94 3.16
CA TYR A 258 25.88 -9.57 2.98
C TYR A 258 24.98 -10.79 2.70
N ILE A 259 25.47 -11.75 1.90
CA ILE A 259 24.75 -13.01 1.62
C ILE A 259 24.60 -13.82 2.91
N HIS A 260 25.68 -13.95 3.68
CA HIS A 260 25.67 -14.69 4.93
C HIS A 260 24.78 -14.04 5.99
N ARG A 261 24.76 -12.71 6.06
CA ARG A 261 23.90 -11.96 6.99
C ARG A 261 22.42 -12.16 6.67
N MET A 262 22.04 -12.15 5.40
CA MET A 262 20.68 -12.46 4.96
C MET A 262 20.28 -13.90 5.34
N SER A 263 21.16 -14.86 5.10
CA SER A 263 20.93 -16.25 5.51
C SER A 263 20.81 -16.37 7.04
N ALA A 264 21.68 -15.70 7.79
CA ALA A 264 21.66 -15.71 9.25
C ALA A 264 20.39 -15.07 9.81
N PHE A 265 19.91 -13.98 9.21
CA PHE A 265 18.63 -13.37 9.57
C PHE A 265 17.49 -14.38 9.47
N ILE A 266 17.44 -15.18 8.40
CA ILE A 266 16.42 -16.22 8.23
C ILE A 266 16.57 -17.30 9.31
N THR A 267 17.78 -17.84 9.49
CA THR A 267 18.00 -19.00 10.37
C THR A 267 17.98 -18.69 11.87
N ASN A 268 18.29 -17.44 12.27
CA ASN A 268 18.30 -17.03 13.67
C ASN A 268 16.91 -16.60 14.16
N ASN A 269 15.97 -16.37 13.23
CA ASN A 269 14.65 -15.83 13.55
C ASN A 269 13.51 -16.79 13.21
N GLU A 270 13.76 -18.11 13.28
CA GLU A 270 12.73 -19.14 13.07
C GLU A 270 11.51 -19.00 14.00
N TRP A 271 11.68 -18.34 15.15
CA TRP A 271 10.59 -18.01 16.06
C TRP A 271 9.48 -17.17 15.39
N ALA A 272 9.78 -16.46 14.30
CA ALA A 272 8.83 -15.63 13.57
C ALA A 272 7.89 -16.45 12.67
N ILE A 273 8.19 -17.71 12.39
CA ILE A 273 7.34 -18.60 11.57
C ILE A 273 5.99 -18.80 12.27
N GLY A 274 4.90 -18.60 11.53
CA GLY A 274 3.53 -18.63 12.06
C GLY A 274 3.14 -17.42 12.92
N THR A 275 3.89 -16.33 12.87
CA THR A 275 3.56 -15.04 13.51
C THR A 275 3.34 -13.94 12.47
N ASP A 276 2.86 -12.77 12.89
CA ASP A 276 2.78 -11.56 12.05
C ASP A 276 4.13 -11.12 11.45
N SER A 277 5.25 -11.65 11.94
CA SER A 277 6.59 -11.36 11.45
C SER A 277 7.11 -12.34 10.39
N GLU A 278 6.39 -13.43 10.11
CA GLU A 278 6.81 -14.48 9.16
C GLU A 278 7.14 -13.93 7.77
N PHE A 279 6.39 -12.91 7.33
CA PHE A 279 6.60 -12.30 6.02
C PHE A 279 8.01 -11.70 5.84
N LEU A 280 8.67 -11.29 6.94
CA LEU A 280 10.04 -10.77 6.90
C LEU A 280 11.03 -11.87 6.51
N LEU A 281 10.84 -13.10 7.00
CA LEU A 281 11.69 -14.24 6.61
C LEU A 281 11.49 -14.59 5.13
N GLY A 282 10.23 -14.56 4.67
CA GLY A 282 9.88 -14.74 3.26
C GLY A 282 10.55 -13.71 2.35
N ASN A 283 10.46 -12.43 2.71
CA ASN A 283 11.07 -11.34 1.94
C ASN A 283 12.60 -11.41 1.99
N ALA A 284 13.19 -11.77 3.13
CA ALA A 284 14.62 -12.01 3.23
C ALA A 284 15.07 -13.14 2.28
N ALA A 285 14.35 -14.27 2.29
CA ALA A 285 14.64 -15.42 1.42
C ALA A 285 14.49 -15.08 -0.06
N ARG A 286 13.44 -14.33 -0.41
CA ARG A 286 13.21 -13.81 -1.76
C ARG A 286 14.37 -12.92 -2.20
N GLU A 287 14.73 -11.90 -1.43
CA GLU A 287 15.76 -10.96 -1.86
C GLU A 287 17.17 -11.56 -1.84
N LEU A 288 17.46 -12.50 -0.93
CA LEU A 288 18.67 -13.35 -0.99
C LEU A 288 18.69 -14.18 -2.27
N ALA A 289 17.58 -14.84 -2.62
CA ALA A 289 17.50 -15.67 -3.82
C ALA A 289 17.60 -14.84 -5.11
N ARG A 290 17.12 -13.59 -5.13
CA ARG A 290 17.27 -12.69 -6.27
C ARG A 290 18.74 -12.39 -6.61
N LEU A 291 19.67 -12.56 -5.67
CA LEU A 291 21.10 -12.38 -5.91
C LEU A 291 21.69 -13.37 -6.92
N VAL A 292 21.01 -14.49 -7.25
CA VAL A 292 21.43 -15.43 -8.32
C VAL A 292 21.61 -14.76 -9.70
N LYS A 293 21.04 -13.57 -9.87
CA LYS A 293 21.19 -12.72 -11.06
C LYS A 293 22.61 -12.15 -11.24
N THR A 294 23.47 -12.16 -10.21
CA THR A 294 24.88 -11.76 -10.33
C THR A 294 25.54 -12.45 -11.53
N ARG A 295 26.51 -11.77 -12.16
CA ARG A 295 27.32 -12.34 -13.26
C ARG A 295 28.64 -12.89 -12.76
N ASP A 296 29.05 -12.56 -11.53
CA ASP A 296 30.24 -13.10 -10.92
C ASP A 296 30.05 -14.57 -10.52
N ALA A 297 30.95 -15.43 -10.99
CA ALA A 297 30.80 -16.87 -10.85
C ALA A 297 31.02 -17.35 -9.40
N GLU A 298 31.93 -16.72 -8.67
CA GLU A 298 32.24 -17.07 -7.28
C GLU A 298 31.07 -16.68 -6.37
N THR A 299 30.58 -15.44 -6.49
CA THR A 299 29.41 -14.94 -5.77
C THR A 299 28.16 -15.77 -6.11
N LYS A 300 27.93 -16.08 -7.40
CA LYS A 300 26.81 -16.95 -7.80
C LYS A 300 26.86 -18.31 -7.11
N LYS A 301 28.05 -18.91 -7.03
CA LYS A 301 28.26 -20.19 -6.34
C LYS A 301 27.89 -20.08 -4.86
N ILE A 302 28.32 -19.03 -4.17
CA ILE A 302 27.99 -18.78 -2.76
C ILE A 302 26.48 -18.64 -2.56
N VAL A 303 25.80 -17.87 -3.43
CA VAL A 303 24.34 -17.73 -3.38
C VAL A 303 23.66 -19.08 -3.56
N VAL A 304 23.98 -19.83 -4.63
CA VAL A 304 23.35 -21.12 -4.93
C VAL A 304 23.59 -22.14 -3.84
N ASP A 305 24.80 -22.22 -3.28
CA ASP A 305 25.11 -23.12 -2.16
C ASP A 305 24.32 -22.72 -0.89
N THR A 306 24.17 -21.42 -0.62
CA THR A 306 23.33 -20.90 0.48
C THR A 306 21.86 -21.25 0.29
N LEU A 307 21.31 -21.05 -0.92
CA LEU A 307 19.92 -21.39 -1.24
C LEU A 307 19.66 -22.90 -1.08
N ARG A 308 20.60 -23.75 -1.47
CA ARG A 308 20.49 -25.21 -1.25
C ARG A 308 20.32 -25.54 0.23
N THR A 309 21.17 -24.97 1.09
CA THR A 309 21.08 -25.18 2.55
C THR A 309 19.74 -24.68 3.12
N LEU A 310 19.24 -23.53 2.64
CA LEU A 310 17.93 -23.02 3.06
C LEU A 310 16.77 -23.90 2.60
N LEU A 311 16.79 -24.41 1.36
CA LEU A 311 15.76 -25.32 0.84
C LEU A 311 15.77 -26.67 1.56
N GLU A 312 16.94 -27.17 1.96
CA GLU A 312 17.07 -28.38 2.79
C GLU A 312 16.49 -28.17 4.20
N ARG A 313 16.70 -27.00 4.79
CA ARG A 313 16.20 -26.66 6.13
C ARG A 313 14.71 -26.32 6.15
N TYR A 314 14.21 -25.68 5.09
CA TYR A 314 12.83 -25.21 4.94
C TYR A 314 12.17 -25.86 3.71
N PRO A 315 11.93 -27.19 3.75
CA PRO A 315 11.32 -27.88 2.62
C PRO A 315 9.85 -27.49 2.43
N LEU A 316 9.35 -27.67 1.21
CA LEU A 316 7.95 -27.44 0.85
C LEU A 316 6.97 -28.33 1.64
N GLY A 317 5.90 -27.73 2.16
CA GLY A 317 4.75 -28.37 2.81
C GLY A 317 4.70 -28.27 4.32
N GLY A 318 5.20 -27.19 4.88
CA GLY A 318 5.15 -26.91 6.30
C GLY A 318 4.90 -25.43 6.58
N LYS A 319 5.07 -25.03 7.84
CA LYS A 319 4.90 -23.61 8.21
C LYS A 319 5.92 -22.68 7.55
N SER A 320 7.04 -23.21 7.06
CA SER A 320 8.10 -22.43 6.40
C SER A 320 7.88 -22.19 4.90
N ASP A 321 6.71 -22.53 4.36
CA ASP A 321 6.47 -22.49 2.90
C ASP A 321 6.74 -21.13 2.27
N ARG A 322 6.53 -20.03 3.01
CA ARG A 322 6.84 -18.69 2.50
C ARG A 322 8.33 -18.48 2.20
N ILE A 323 9.22 -19.09 2.97
CA ILE A 323 10.67 -19.06 2.71
C ILE A 323 10.96 -19.85 1.43
N TRP A 324 10.44 -21.08 1.34
CA TRP A 324 10.63 -21.95 0.18
C TRP A 324 10.10 -21.31 -1.11
N VAL A 325 8.89 -20.75 -1.08
CA VAL A 325 8.26 -20.10 -2.23
C VAL A 325 9.04 -18.86 -2.66
N GLY A 326 9.51 -18.04 -1.71
CA GLY A 326 10.36 -16.88 -2.01
C GLY A 326 11.64 -17.25 -2.77
N ILE A 327 12.27 -18.37 -2.39
CA ILE A 327 13.45 -18.90 -3.09
C ILE A 327 13.05 -19.43 -4.48
N ALA A 328 12.05 -20.29 -4.55
CA ALA A 328 11.60 -20.92 -5.79
C ALA A 328 11.18 -19.89 -6.84
N GLU A 329 10.47 -18.83 -6.43
CA GLU A 329 10.04 -17.75 -7.30
C GLU A 329 11.22 -17.04 -7.97
N MET A 330 12.24 -16.66 -7.20
CA MET A 330 13.38 -15.89 -7.73
C MET A 330 14.33 -16.76 -8.55
N VAL A 331 14.57 -18.01 -8.16
CA VAL A 331 15.36 -18.94 -8.98
C VAL A 331 14.64 -19.19 -10.31
N ASN A 332 13.34 -19.45 -10.29
CA ASN A 332 12.56 -19.64 -11.52
C ASN A 332 12.61 -18.41 -12.44
N ALA A 333 12.57 -17.20 -11.87
CA ALA A 333 12.59 -15.96 -12.65
C ALA A 333 13.97 -15.58 -13.20
N TYR A 334 15.05 -15.82 -12.46
CA TYR A 334 16.37 -15.25 -12.78
C TYR A 334 17.49 -16.27 -12.99
N ALA A 335 17.25 -17.55 -12.67
CA ALA A 335 18.23 -18.62 -12.82
C ALA A 335 17.54 -19.98 -13.14
N PRO A 336 16.72 -20.06 -14.22
CA PRO A 336 15.97 -21.27 -14.55
C PRO A 336 16.88 -22.49 -14.75
N ASP A 337 18.10 -22.31 -15.25
CA ASP A 337 19.08 -23.39 -15.43
C ASP A 337 19.53 -24.05 -14.11
N TYR A 338 19.29 -23.41 -12.96
CA TYR A 338 19.61 -23.93 -11.63
C TYR A 338 18.43 -24.63 -10.96
N LEU A 339 17.24 -24.66 -11.58
CA LEU A 339 16.04 -25.27 -10.98
C LEU A 339 16.28 -26.75 -10.65
N GLU A 340 16.79 -27.54 -11.59
CA GLU A 340 17.07 -28.97 -11.37
C GLU A 340 18.11 -29.18 -10.25
N GLN A 341 19.19 -28.40 -10.25
CA GLN A 341 20.24 -28.50 -9.23
C GLN A 341 19.73 -28.20 -7.81
N LEU A 342 18.71 -27.35 -7.69
CA LEU A 342 18.10 -26.97 -6.41
C LEU A 342 16.85 -27.79 -6.07
N GLY A 343 16.48 -28.78 -6.89
CA GLY A 343 15.27 -29.60 -6.67
C GLY A 343 13.96 -28.84 -6.89
N LEU A 344 13.98 -27.83 -7.77
CA LEU A 344 12.88 -26.91 -8.04
C LEU A 344 12.27 -27.06 -9.45
N GLY A 345 12.70 -28.05 -10.25
CA GLY A 345 12.23 -28.26 -11.63
C GLY A 345 10.70 -28.26 -11.78
N ASP A 346 10.02 -29.06 -10.95
CA ASP A 346 8.55 -29.17 -10.91
C ASP A 346 7.91 -28.33 -9.78
N ALA A 347 8.59 -27.29 -9.28
CA ALA A 347 8.19 -26.55 -8.08
C ALA A 347 6.73 -26.07 -8.10
N LYS A 348 6.26 -25.49 -9.22
CA LYS A 348 4.87 -25.01 -9.34
C LYS A 348 3.86 -26.16 -9.32
N GLN A 349 4.14 -27.25 -10.02
CA GLN A 349 3.25 -28.41 -10.09
C GLN A 349 3.17 -29.08 -8.72
N ASN A 350 4.32 -29.33 -8.08
CA ASN A 350 4.41 -29.93 -6.75
C ASN A 350 3.68 -29.07 -5.70
N LEU A 351 3.87 -27.74 -5.74
CA LEU A 351 3.14 -26.82 -4.87
C LEU A 351 1.63 -26.88 -5.12
N LYS A 352 1.19 -26.74 -6.38
CA LYS A 352 -0.24 -26.77 -6.74
C LYS A 352 -0.89 -28.08 -6.27
N GLN A 353 -0.28 -29.23 -6.53
CA GLN A 353 -0.80 -30.53 -6.11
C GLN A 353 -0.89 -30.68 -4.58
N LYS A 354 0.04 -30.06 -3.85
CA LYS A 354 0.10 -30.14 -2.40
C LYS A 354 -0.93 -29.26 -1.72
N ILE A 355 -1.17 -28.06 -2.27
CA ILE A 355 -2.03 -27.07 -1.61
C ILE A 355 -3.44 -27.01 -2.19
N MET A 356 -3.65 -27.22 -3.49
CA MET A 356 -4.97 -27.15 -4.14
C MET A 356 -5.60 -28.54 -4.20
N THR A 357 -6.12 -29.00 -3.06
CA THR A 357 -6.57 -30.40 -2.90
C THR A 357 -8.05 -30.63 -3.21
N PHE A 358 -8.84 -29.57 -3.35
CA PHE A 358 -10.26 -29.63 -3.67
C PHE A 358 -10.52 -29.14 -5.09
N SER A 359 -11.39 -29.83 -5.82
CA SER A 359 -11.87 -29.40 -7.14
C SER A 359 -13.36 -29.68 -7.29
N TYR A 360 -14.10 -28.75 -7.89
CA TYR A 360 -15.52 -28.91 -8.19
C TYR A 360 -15.88 -28.29 -9.54
N ASP A 361 -16.60 -29.03 -10.37
CA ASP A 361 -17.10 -28.56 -11.67
C ASP A 361 -18.50 -27.95 -11.47
N CYS A 362 -18.65 -26.66 -11.77
CA CYS A 362 -19.92 -25.96 -11.59
C CYS A 362 -20.98 -26.32 -12.64
N ARG A 363 -20.65 -27.19 -13.62
CA ARG A 363 -21.51 -27.53 -14.77
C ARG A 363 -21.90 -26.30 -15.59
N GLY A 364 -20.94 -25.40 -15.73
CA GLY A 364 -20.96 -24.15 -16.49
C GLY A 364 -19.52 -23.84 -16.93
N PRO A 365 -19.19 -22.58 -17.27
CA PRO A 365 -17.81 -22.23 -17.62
C PRO A 365 -16.87 -22.29 -16.39
N ALA A 366 -17.38 -22.12 -15.17
CA ALA A 366 -16.56 -22.08 -13.97
C ALA A 366 -16.14 -23.48 -13.45
N GLN A 367 -14.88 -23.60 -13.07
CA GLN A 367 -14.34 -24.73 -12.30
C GLN A 367 -13.67 -24.21 -11.03
N ILE A 368 -14.11 -24.69 -9.85
CA ILE A 368 -13.48 -24.33 -8.57
C ILE A 368 -12.27 -25.23 -8.32
N LEU A 369 -11.11 -24.62 -8.03
CA LEU A 369 -9.90 -25.25 -7.52
C LEU A 369 -9.51 -24.59 -6.20
N ALA A 370 -9.68 -25.30 -5.08
CA ALA A 370 -9.53 -24.72 -3.76
C ALA A 370 -8.51 -25.45 -2.90
N GLN A 371 -7.94 -24.75 -1.91
CA GLN A 371 -7.13 -25.41 -0.90
C GLN A 371 -7.96 -26.32 -0.01
N GLU A 372 -9.12 -25.83 0.41
CA GLU A 372 -10.04 -26.54 1.29
C GLU A 372 -11.45 -25.98 1.10
N MET A 373 -12.41 -26.77 0.65
CA MET A 373 -13.82 -26.42 0.61
C MET A 373 -14.64 -27.68 0.84
N THR A 374 -15.87 -27.51 1.34
CA THR A 374 -16.87 -28.58 1.32
C THR A 374 -17.62 -28.57 0.00
N GLU A 375 -18.20 -29.70 -0.37
CA GLU A 375 -19.03 -29.79 -1.57
C GLU A 375 -20.24 -28.84 -1.51
N ALA A 376 -20.87 -28.68 -0.35
CA ALA A 376 -21.99 -27.76 -0.17
C ALA A 376 -21.59 -26.29 -0.42
N GLN A 377 -20.43 -25.87 0.09
CA GLN A 377 -19.88 -24.53 -0.17
C GLN A 377 -19.59 -24.31 -1.66
N ALA A 378 -19.07 -25.34 -2.35
CA ALA A 378 -18.83 -25.29 -3.78
C ALA A 378 -20.14 -25.17 -4.58
N VAL A 379 -21.17 -25.95 -4.23
CA VAL A 379 -22.51 -25.86 -4.84
C VAL A 379 -23.08 -24.45 -4.71
N THR A 380 -23.09 -23.88 -3.50
CA THR A 380 -23.60 -22.51 -3.26
C THR A 380 -22.82 -21.47 -4.08
N SER A 381 -21.49 -21.61 -4.14
CA SER A 381 -20.65 -20.71 -4.94
C SER A 381 -20.98 -20.81 -6.43
N CYS A 382 -21.10 -22.03 -6.97
CA CYS A 382 -21.48 -22.26 -8.36
C CYS A 382 -22.87 -21.73 -8.70
N GLU A 383 -23.86 -21.91 -7.81
CA GLU A 383 -25.21 -21.35 -7.98
C GLU A 383 -25.17 -19.82 -8.05
N THR A 384 -24.35 -19.18 -7.21
CA THR A 384 -24.14 -17.72 -7.22
C THR A 384 -23.56 -17.25 -8.55
N LEU A 385 -22.51 -17.93 -9.05
CA LEU A 385 -21.89 -17.60 -10.34
C LEU A 385 -22.87 -17.75 -11.52
N ASN A 386 -23.62 -18.85 -11.56
CA ASN A 386 -24.60 -19.10 -12.62
C ASN A 386 -25.71 -18.04 -12.63
N LEU A 387 -26.21 -17.63 -11.45
CA LEU A 387 -27.20 -16.56 -11.34
C LEU A 387 -26.63 -15.21 -11.77
N LYS A 388 -25.35 -14.94 -11.48
CA LYS A 388 -24.66 -13.71 -11.95
C LYS A 388 -24.47 -13.68 -13.45
N GLU A 389 -24.15 -14.80 -14.08
CA GLU A 389 -24.04 -14.90 -15.54
C GLU A 389 -25.36 -14.59 -16.24
N ASP A 390 -26.46 -15.19 -15.78
CA ASP A 390 -27.79 -14.93 -16.33
C ASP A 390 -28.22 -13.47 -16.17
N ASP A 391 -27.86 -12.84 -15.07
CA ASP A 391 -28.11 -11.41 -14.82
C ASP A 391 -27.24 -10.52 -15.71
N PHE A 392 -25.95 -10.83 -15.85
CA PHE A 392 -25.03 -10.14 -16.75
C PHE A 392 -25.56 -10.12 -18.18
N HIS A 393 -25.95 -11.28 -18.72
CA HIS A 393 -26.46 -11.39 -20.09
C HIS A 393 -27.72 -10.56 -20.32
N LYS A 394 -28.57 -10.40 -19.30
CA LYS A 394 -29.77 -9.56 -19.37
C LYS A 394 -29.43 -8.07 -19.35
N ILE A 395 -28.49 -7.65 -18.50
CA ILE A 395 -28.12 -6.24 -18.36
C ILE A 395 -27.44 -5.70 -19.62
N VAL A 396 -26.46 -6.42 -20.17
CA VAL A 396 -25.67 -5.96 -21.32
C VAL A 396 -26.15 -6.55 -22.66
N ASN A 397 -27.20 -7.38 -22.65
CA ASN A 397 -27.83 -7.95 -23.84
C ASN A 397 -26.83 -8.59 -24.82
N THR A 398 -26.03 -9.54 -24.34
CA THR A 398 -24.98 -10.16 -25.19
C THR A 398 -25.52 -11.29 -26.07
N GLY A 399 -26.76 -11.76 -25.82
CA GLY A 399 -27.32 -12.91 -26.51
C GLY A 399 -26.53 -14.21 -26.28
N TYR A 400 -25.75 -14.29 -25.20
CA TYR A 400 -24.85 -15.42 -24.90
C TYR A 400 -23.82 -15.68 -26.03
N GLN A 401 -23.46 -14.65 -26.80
CA GLN A 401 -22.46 -14.76 -27.86
C GLN A 401 -21.16 -14.08 -27.42
N PRO A 402 -20.03 -14.81 -27.33
CA PRO A 402 -18.75 -14.20 -27.05
C PRO A 402 -18.37 -13.24 -28.18
N VAL A 403 -17.47 -12.31 -27.87
CA VAL A 403 -16.84 -11.47 -28.90
C VAL A 403 -16.09 -12.34 -29.91
N ALA A 404 -15.80 -11.78 -31.08
CA ALA A 404 -14.99 -12.48 -32.07
C ALA A 404 -13.63 -12.88 -31.48
N ASP A 405 -13.10 -14.02 -31.90
CA ASP A 405 -11.78 -14.54 -31.56
C ASP A 405 -11.54 -14.85 -30.06
N ASP A 406 -12.54 -14.76 -29.17
CA ASP A 406 -12.41 -15.27 -27.80
C ASP A 406 -12.58 -16.79 -27.74
N HIS A 407 -11.65 -17.46 -27.05
CA HIS A 407 -11.63 -18.91 -26.84
C HIS A 407 -11.61 -19.29 -25.36
N SER A 408 -12.14 -18.42 -24.50
CA SER A 408 -12.13 -18.53 -23.04
C SER A 408 -13.37 -19.26 -22.51
N ASP A 409 -13.63 -20.47 -23.04
CA ASP A 409 -14.89 -21.22 -22.80
C ASP A 409 -15.08 -21.68 -21.34
N SER A 410 -14.01 -21.66 -20.55
CA SER A 410 -14.04 -21.98 -19.13
C SER A 410 -13.20 -20.99 -18.31
N VAL A 411 -13.39 -20.98 -16.99
CA VAL A 411 -12.62 -20.17 -16.05
C VAL A 411 -12.29 -20.97 -14.78
N ASP A 412 -11.01 -20.96 -14.38
CA ASP A 412 -10.60 -21.53 -13.09
C ASP A 412 -10.90 -20.51 -11.97
N VAL A 413 -11.74 -20.87 -11.01
CA VAL A 413 -11.94 -20.14 -9.75
C VAL A 413 -11.00 -20.73 -8.69
N ILE A 414 -9.86 -20.08 -8.50
CA ILE A 414 -8.83 -20.48 -7.55
C ILE A 414 -9.12 -19.89 -6.16
N VAL A 415 -9.29 -20.75 -5.16
CA VAL A 415 -9.69 -20.33 -3.80
C VAL A 415 -8.66 -20.78 -2.77
N PHE A 416 -7.90 -19.82 -2.26
CA PHE A 416 -7.03 -20.02 -1.10
C PHE A 416 -7.84 -20.03 0.20
N LYS A 417 -7.37 -20.76 1.22
CA LYS A 417 -8.04 -20.85 2.52
C LYS A 417 -7.98 -19.54 3.28
N THR A 418 -6.83 -18.85 3.22
CA THR A 418 -6.63 -17.61 3.96
C THR A 418 -5.96 -16.54 3.10
N LYS A 419 -6.08 -15.27 3.51
CA LYS A 419 -5.29 -14.16 2.95
C LYS A 419 -3.78 -14.43 3.04
N ASN A 420 -3.32 -15.09 4.10
CA ASN A 420 -1.91 -15.41 4.26
C ASN A 420 -1.45 -16.43 3.21
N ASP A 421 -2.27 -17.45 2.93
CA ASP A 421 -1.98 -18.44 1.88
C ASP A 421 -2.01 -17.80 0.50
N TYR A 422 -3.00 -16.96 0.22
CA TYR A 422 -3.06 -16.17 -1.03
C TYR A 422 -1.78 -15.35 -1.23
N SER A 423 -1.36 -14.61 -0.19
CA SER A 423 -0.13 -13.81 -0.21
C SER A 423 1.15 -14.65 -0.37
N THR A 424 1.18 -15.86 0.22
CA THR A 424 2.33 -16.76 0.15
C THR A 424 2.46 -17.41 -1.23
N TYR A 425 1.38 -17.96 -1.78
CA TYR A 425 1.45 -18.91 -2.90
C TYR A 425 1.03 -18.34 -4.26
N SER A 426 0.09 -17.39 -4.26
CA SER A 426 -0.66 -17.05 -5.48
C SER A 426 0.23 -16.46 -6.57
N SER A 427 1.06 -15.46 -6.23
CA SER A 427 2.00 -14.84 -7.17
C SER A 427 2.93 -15.86 -7.84
N PHE A 428 3.48 -16.82 -7.09
CA PHE A 428 4.36 -17.85 -7.65
C PHE A 428 3.61 -18.82 -8.58
N LEU A 429 2.42 -19.27 -8.18
CA LEU A 429 1.61 -20.21 -8.96
C LEU A 429 1.02 -19.57 -10.23
N PHE A 430 0.51 -18.35 -10.12
CA PHE A 430 -0.38 -17.76 -11.12
C PHE A 430 0.09 -16.42 -11.68
N GLY A 431 1.07 -15.76 -11.06
CA GLY A 431 1.66 -14.51 -11.57
C GLY A 431 0.88 -13.24 -11.22
N ASN A 432 -0.12 -13.33 -10.34
CA ASN A 432 -0.93 -12.20 -9.88
C ASN A 432 -0.26 -11.39 -8.76
N THR A 433 -0.71 -10.16 -8.56
CA THR A 433 -0.40 -9.41 -7.34
C THR A 433 -1.29 -9.88 -6.19
N THR A 434 -0.82 -9.74 -4.95
CA THR A 434 -1.53 -10.25 -3.76
C THR A 434 -1.94 -9.16 -2.77
N ASN A 435 -1.77 -7.88 -3.15
CA ASN A 435 -2.21 -6.71 -2.41
C ASN A 435 -3.64 -6.28 -2.79
N ASN A 436 -4.53 -7.26 -2.98
CA ASN A 436 -5.93 -7.11 -3.39
C ASN A 436 -6.78 -8.21 -2.71
N GLY A 437 -8.11 -8.13 -2.85
CA GLY A 437 -9.04 -9.16 -2.36
C GLY A 437 -9.18 -10.37 -3.29
N GLY A 438 -8.74 -10.20 -4.53
CA GLY A 438 -8.73 -11.19 -5.60
C GLY A 438 -8.26 -10.52 -6.89
N GLN A 439 -8.03 -11.31 -7.93
CA GLN A 439 -7.68 -10.80 -9.25
C GLN A 439 -8.13 -11.74 -10.37
N PHE A 440 -8.78 -11.18 -11.39
CA PHE A 440 -9.01 -11.84 -12.67
C PHE A 440 -7.76 -11.81 -13.56
N LEU A 441 -7.45 -12.96 -14.15
CA LEU A 441 -6.31 -13.23 -15.02
C LEU A 441 -6.83 -13.78 -16.34
N GLU A 442 -7.14 -12.88 -17.27
CA GLU A 442 -7.72 -13.20 -18.59
C GLU A 442 -6.81 -14.06 -19.47
N ARG A 443 -5.50 -13.80 -19.39
CA ARG A 443 -4.47 -14.37 -20.29
C ARG A 443 -4.72 -13.91 -21.72
N ASP A 444 -4.42 -14.76 -22.72
CA ASP A 444 -4.59 -14.41 -24.14
C ASP A 444 -5.87 -15.08 -24.67
N PRO A 445 -6.99 -14.35 -24.78
CA PRO A 445 -8.27 -14.89 -25.20
C PRO A 445 -8.25 -15.42 -26.64
N SER A 446 -7.31 -14.96 -27.48
CA SER A 446 -7.16 -15.42 -28.87
C SER A 446 -6.55 -16.81 -29.00
N LYS A 447 -6.01 -17.37 -27.91
CA LYS A 447 -5.40 -18.70 -27.93
C LYS A 447 -6.44 -19.78 -27.72
N GLN A 448 -6.47 -20.74 -28.63
CA GLN A 448 -7.22 -21.98 -28.47
C GLN A 448 -6.83 -22.68 -27.16
N GLY A 449 -7.83 -23.02 -26.35
CA GLY A 449 -7.63 -23.61 -25.03
C GLY A 449 -7.18 -22.60 -23.97
N ASN A 450 -7.45 -21.30 -24.16
CA ASN A 450 -7.27 -20.33 -23.09
C ASN A 450 -8.15 -20.71 -21.89
N VAL A 451 -7.55 -20.68 -20.70
CA VAL A 451 -8.26 -20.88 -19.43
C VAL A 451 -7.92 -19.68 -18.55
N PRO A 452 -8.74 -18.62 -18.58
CA PRO A 452 -8.62 -17.51 -17.65
C PRO A 452 -8.81 -18.01 -16.21
N ARG A 453 -8.36 -17.19 -15.25
CA ARG A 453 -8.51 -17.52 -13.83
C ARG A 453 -9.01 -16.35 -13.02
N PHE A 454 -9.86 -16.64 -12.07
CA PHE A 454 -10.09 -15.77 -10.93
C PHE A 454 -9.31 -16.34 -9.74
N VAL A 455 -8.43 -15.56 -9.13
CA VAL A 455 -7.70 -15.95 -7.91
C VAL A 455 -8.20 -15.16 -6.70
N ALA A 456 -8.62 -15.83 -5.63
CA ALA A 456 -9.08 -15.22 -4.39
C ALA A 456 -8.85 -16.11 -3.17
N TYR A 457 -9.33 -15.67 -2.00
CA TYR A 457 -9.31 -16.42 -0.76
C TYR A 457 -10.67 -16.39 -0.06
N GLN A 458 -10.88 -17.34 0.84
CA GLN A 458 -12.09 -17.40 1.67
C GLN A 458 -12.16 -16.22 2.63
N ASN A 459 -13.38 -15.73 2.87
CA ASN A 459 -13.61 -14.75 3.90
C ASN A 459 -13.32 -15.39 5.27
N GLY A 460 -12.30 -14.90 5.96
CA GLY A 460 -11.86 -15.45 7.25
C GLY A 460 -12.45 -14.75 8.47
N TRP A 461 -13.49 -13.93 8.28
CA TRP A 461 -14.01 -13.00 9.29
C TRP A 461 -15.30 -13.48 9.96
N ASP A 462 -15.98 -14.48 9.39
CA ASP A 462 -17.30 -14.93 9.81
C ASP A 462 -17.29 -16.48 9.96
N ASP A 463 -18.24 -17.04 10.70
CA ASP A 463 -18.46 -18.50 10.76
C ASP A 463 -19.12 -19.05 9.48
N ASP A 464 -19.66 -18.16 8.62
CA ASP A 464 -20.28 -18.49 7.35
C ASP A 464 -19.28 -18.41 6.18
N PHE A 465 -19.31 -19.43 5.32
CA PHE A 465 -18.40 -19.52 4.18
C PHE A 465 -18.77 -18.53 3.08
N SER A 466 -17.79 -17.74 2.64
CA SER A 466 -17.84 -16.98 1.39
C SER A 466 -16.46 -16.84 0.76
N ILE A 467 -16.41 -16.55 -0.54
CA ILE A 467 -15.17 -16.26 -1.28
C ILE A 467 -15.12 -14.75 -1.50
N LEU A 468 -14.04 -14.10 -1.08
CA LEU A 468 -13.91 -12.66 -1.21
C LEU A 468 -13.93 -12.24 -2.68
N ASN A 469 -14.73 -11.22 -3.02
CA ASN A 469 -14.89 -10.66 -4.37
C ASN A 469 -15.37 -11.65 -5.45
N LEU A 470 -15.99 -12.78 -5.08
CA LEU A 470 -16.40 -13.83 -6.02
C LEU A 470 -17.21 -13.31 -7.22
N GLU A 471 -18.27 -12.54 -6.94
CA GLU A 471 -19.14 -12.01 -7.99
C GLU A 471 -18.42 -10.95 -8.82
N HIS A 472 -17.71 -10.02 -8.18
CA HIS A 472 -16.96 -8.94 -8.85
C HIS A 472 -15.99 -9.48 -9.90
N GLU A 473 -15.17 -10.45 -9.52
CA GLU A 473 -14.12 -10.98 -10.39
C GLU A 473 -14.69 -11.92 -11.46
N TYR A 474 -15.83 -12.54 -11.20
CA TYR A 474 -16.55 -13.28 -12.24
C TYR A 474 -17.16 -12.35 -13.29
N ILE A 475 -17.58 -11.14 -12.92
CA ILE A 475 -18.02 -10.14 -13.88
C ILE A 475 -16.88 -9.72 -14.80
N HIS A 476 -15.64 -9.63 -14.32
CA HIS A 476 -14.48 -9.39 -15.19
C HIS A 476 -14.29 -10.49 -16.25
N TYR A 477 -14.48 -11.76 -15.88
CA TYR A 477 -14.49 -12.86 -16.84
C TYR A 477 -15.57 -12.70 -17.91
N LEU A 478 -16.80 -12.42 -17.48
CA LEU A 478 -17.92 -12.27 -18.40
C LEU A 478 -17.77 -11.02 -19.28
N ASP A 479 -17.30 -9.91 -18.73
CA ASP A 479 -17.11 -8.67 -19.48
C ASP A 479 -16.00 -8.83 -20.53
N GLY A 480 -14.87 -9.43 -20.16
CA GLY A 480 -13.81 -9.80 -21.12
C GLY A 480 -14.36 -10.66 -22.26
N ARG A 481 -15.01 -11.77 -21.94
CA ARG A 481 -15.51 -12.73 -22.95
C ARG A 481 -16.62 -12.19 -23.85
N PHE A 482 -17.55 -11.39 -23.32
CA PHE A 482 -18.80 -11.05 -24.01
C PHE A 482 -18.92 -9.58 -24.42
N ASN A 483 -18.10 -8.69 -23.86
CA ASN A 483 -18.17 -7.25 -24.13
C ASN A 483 -16.87 -6.63 -24.64
N GLN A 484 -15.72 -7.29 -24.48
CA GLN A 484 -14.42 -6.69 -24.79
C GLN A 484 -13.61 -7.54 -25.77
N TYR A 485 -13.35 -7.00 -26.97
CA TYR A 485 -12.52 -7.69 -27.95
C TYR A 485 -11.03 -7.51 -27.65
N GLY A 486 -10.30 -8.63 -27.60
CA GLY A 486 -8.85 -8.65 -27.32
C GLY A 486 -8.55 -8.84 -25.84
N ASP A 487 -7.26 -8.82 -25.49
CA ASP A 487 -6.83 -8.97 -24.10
C ASP A 487 -6.89 -7.65 -23.32
N PHE A 488 -6.72 -7.71 -22.00
CA PHE A 488 -6.65 -6.53 -21.12
C PHE A 488 -5.66 -5.45 -21.59
N HIS A 489 -4.58 -5.79 -22.31
CA HIS A 489 -3.68 -4.78 -22.87
C HIS A 489 -4.31 -4.05 -24.05
N GLU A 490 -4.98 -4.77 -24.95
CA GLU A 490 -5.77 -4.21 -26.06
C GLU A 490 -6.82 -3.22 -25.56
N THR A 491 -7.58 -3.60 -24.53
CA THR A 491 -8.68 -2.78 -23.99
C THR A 491 -8.17 -1.51 -23.29
N MET A 492 -7.02 -1.61 -22.62
CA MET A 492 -6.38 -0.49 -21.95
C MET A 492 -5.61 0.46 -22.88
N ARG A 493 -5.26 0.02 -24.10
CA ARG A 493 -4.34 0.73 -25.01
C ARG A 493 -4.76 2.16 -25.33
N GLU A 494 -6.05 2.36 -25.63
CA GLU A 494 -6.59 3.69 -25.97
C GLU A 494 -7.02 4.49 -24.72
N GLY A 495 -7.03 3.85 -23.54
CA GLY A 495 -7.44 4.43 -22.26
C GLY A 495 -8.96 4.54 -22.07
N SER A 496 -9.38 5.17 -20.96
CA SER A 496 -10.79 5.50 -20.64
C SER A 496 -11.77 4.30 -20.58
N ILE A 497 -11.26 3.14 -20.14
CA ILE A 497 -12.06 1.92 -19.95
C ILE A 497 -12.21 1.53 -18.47
N VAL A 498 -11.34 2.02 -17.58
CA VAL A 498 -11.28 1.58 -16.16
C VAL A 498 -12.58 1.88 -15.39
N TRP A 499 -13.21 3.04 -15.66
CA TRP A 499 -14.50 3.38 -15.04
C TRP A 499 -15.59 2.36 -15.38
N TRP A 500 -15.53 1.78 -16.59
CA TRP A 500 -16.42 0.72 -17.03
C TRP A 500 -16.01 -0.60 -16.38
N LEU A 501 -14.75 -1.05 -16.54
CA LEU A 501 -14.27 -2.31 -16.00
C LEU A 501 -14.62 -2.50 -14.52
N GLU A 502 -14.12 -1.59 -13.66
CA GLU A 502 -14.33 -1.73 -12.22
C GLU A 502 -15.72 -1.26 -11.80
N GLY A 503 -16.24 -0.20 -12.42
CA GLY A 503 -17.56 0.32 -12.09
C GLY A 503 -18.70 -0.63 -12.47
N PHE A 504 -18.55 -1.40 -13.55
CA PHE A 504 -19.54 -2.36 -14.02
C PHE A 504 -19.52 -3.64 -13.17
N ALA A 505 -18.33 -4.12 -12.77
CA ALA A 505 -18.22 -5.18 -11.78
C ALA A 505 -18.87 -4.79 -10.44
N GLU A 506 -18.60 -3.58 -9.95
CA GLU A 506 -19.24 -3.01 -8.76
C GLU A 506 -20.76 -2.87 -8.93
N TYR A 507 -21.23 -2.43 -10.09
CA TYR A 507 -22.66 -2.32 -10.38
C TYR A 507 -23.34 -3.68 -10.43
N MET A 508 -22.71 -4.68 -11.01
CA MET A 508 -23.27 -6.03 -11.09
C MET A 508 -23.35 -6.72 -9.73
N HIS A 509 -22.43 -6.38 -8.82
CA HIS A 509 -22.45 -6.84 -7.42
C HIS A 509 -23.49 -6.09 -6.59
N TYR A 510 -23.43 -4.75 -6.54
CA TYR A 510 -24.25 -3.95 -5.63
C TYR A 510 -25.60 -3.49 -6.20
N LYS A 511 -25.78 -3.51 -7.52
CA LYS A 511 -26.93 -2.94 -8.23
C LYS A 511 -27.19 -1.51 -7.83
N ASP A 512 -28.32 -1.21 -7.18
CA ASP A 512 -28.66 0.12 -6.69
C ASP A 512 -28.25 0.37 -5.22
N GLY A 513 -27.72 -0.65 -4.54
CA GLY A 513 -27.48 -0.67 -3.10
C GLY A 513 -26.07 -0.27 -2.64
N TYR A 514 -25.23 0.35 -3.47
CA TYR A 514 -23.86 0.70 -3.05
C TYR A 514 -23.82 1.99 -2.21
N THR A 515 -24.26 1.91 -0.96
CA THR A 515 -24.37 3.06 -0.05
C THR A 515 -23.09 3.88 0.06
N ALA A 516 -21.93 3.24 0.17
CA ALA A 516 -20.64 3.95 0.27
C ALA A 516 -20.34 4.79 -0.98
N ALA A 517 -20.74 4.34 -2.17
CA ALA A 517 -20.63 5.14 -3.39
C ALA A 517 -21.65 6.28 -3.41
N LEU A 518 -22.89 6.04 -2.99
CA LEU A 518 -23.94 7.07 -2.93
C LEU A 518 -23.59 8.20 -1.96
N VAL A 519 -22.98 7.87 -0.81
CA VAL A 519 -22.47 8.88 0.13
C VAL A 519 -21.41 9.77 -0.52
N LEU A 520 -20.44 9.19 -1.23
CA LEU A 520 -19.44 9.97 -1.97
C LEU A 520 -20.08 10.83 -3.08
N GLY A 521 -21.15 10.33 -3.70
CA GLY A 521 -21.89 11.05 -4.75
C GLY A 521 -22.45 12.39 -4.28
N LYS A 522 -22.77 12.55 -2.99
CA LYS A 522 -23.31 13.80 -2.42
C LYS A 522 -22.33 14.96 -2.51
N ASP A 523 -21.03 14.67 -2.36
CA ASP A 523 -20.00 15.71 -2.38
C ASP A 523 -19.77 16.25 -3.80
N LYS A 524 -20.19 15.52 -4.84
CA LYS A 524 -20.06 15.89 -6.26
C LYS A 524 -18.67 16.41 -6.63
N THR A 525 -17.63 15.80 -6.05
CA THR A 525 -16.24 16.22 -6.23
C THR A 525 -15.73 16.04 -7.65
N HIS A 526 -16.50 15.33 -8.50
CA HIS A 526 -16.10 14.92 -9.83
C HIS A 526 -17.25 15.01 -10.83
N THR A 527 -16.92 15.41 -12.04
CA THR A 527 -17.80 15.41 -13.20
C THR A 527 -17.77 14.06 -13.93
N LEU A 528 -18.79 13.74 -14.72
CA LEU A 528 -18.82 12.49 -15.50
C LEU A 528 -17.65 12.39 -16.47
N ASP A 529 -17.32 13.49 -17.14
CA ASP A 529 -16.18 13.62 -18.05
C ASP A 529 -14.83 13.32 -17.37
N GLU A 530 -14.65 13.74 -16.12
CA GLU A 530 -13.46 13.36 -15.37
C GLU A 530 -13.52 11.86 -15.03
N VAL A 531 -14.67 11.33 -14.60
CA VAL A 531 -14.81 9.90 -14.24
C VAL A 531 -14.54 8.99 -15.43
N PHE A 532 -14.95 9.35 -16.64
CA PHE A 532 -14.62 8.60 -17.86
C PHE A 532 -13.12 8.50 -18.13
N ARG A 533 -12.31 9.46 -17.67
CA ARG A 533 -10.84 9.45 -17.81
C ARG A 533 -10.11 8.75 -16.66
N THR A 534 -10.85 8.02 -15.82
CA THR A 534 -10.27 7.28 -14.69
C THR A 534 -9.24 6.26 -15.18
N ASN A 535 -8.15 6.16 -14.42
CA ASN A 535 -7.14 5.12 -14.54
C ASN A 535 -6.83 4.52 -13.16
N TYR A 536 -6.14 3.38 -13.11
CA TYR A 536 -5.85 2.66 -11.86
C TYR A 536 -5.01 3.44 -10.83
N SER A 537 -4.36 4.55 -11.21
CA SER A 537 -3.59 5.40 -10.30
C SER A 537 -4.42 6.49 -9.61
N ASP A 538 -5.68 6.70 -10.00
CA ASP A 538 -6.55 7.76 -9.45
C ASP A 538 -7.16 7.43 -8.07
N GLY A 539 -6.79 6.29 -7.49
CA GLY A 539 -7.19 5.85 -6.16
C GLY A 539 -8.53 5.10 -6.13
N LEU A 540 -8.72 4.32 -5.05
CA LEU A 540 -9.82 3.35 -4.94
C LEU A 540 -11.21 3.98 -5.08
N ASN A 541 -11.46 5.14 -4.47
CA ASN A 541 -12.76 5.79 -4.59
C ASN A 541 -13.07 6.18 -6.04
N ARG A 542 -12.07 6.66 -6.77
CA ARG A 542 -12.26 7.08 -8.15
C ARG A 542 -12.48 5.90 -9.07
N VAL A 543 -11.67 4.85 -8.90
CA VAL A 543 -11.75 3.61 -9.69
C VAL A 543 -13.08 2.88 -9.47
N TYR A 544 -13.42 2.57 -8.22
CA TYR A 544 -14.52 1.66 -7.91
C TYR A 544 -15.85 2.39 -7.68
N ARG A 545 -15.88 3.37 -6.78
CA ARG A 545 -17.14 4.01 -6.34
C ARG A 545 -17.65 5.04 -7.33
N TRP A 546 -16.78 5.90 -7.84
CA TRP A 546 -17.16 6.83 -8.91
C TRP A 546 -17.39 6.11 -10.24
N GLY A 547 -16.59 5.07 -10.55
CA GLY A 547 -16.86 4.16 -11.66
C GLY A 547 -18.27 3.57 -11.59
N TYR A 548 -18.65 3.01 -10.44
CA TYR A 548 -20.00 2.50 -10.17
C TYR A 548 -21.09 3.55 -10.43
N LEU A 549 -20.93 4.77 -9.90
CA LEU A 549 -21.91 5.85 -10.07
C LEU A 549 -22.07 6.21 -11.56
N ALA A 550 -20.97 6.29 -12.31
CA ALA A 550 -21.01 6.58 -13.74
C ALA A 550 -21.68 5.44 -14.53
N VAL A 551 -21.35 4.18 -14.25
CA VAL A 551 -21.98 3.02 -14.90
C VAL A 551 -23.47 2.98 -14.62
N ARG A 552 -23.88 3.12 -13.35
CA ARG A 552 -25.28 3.13 -12.96
C ARG A 552 -26.04 4.26 -13.64
N PHE A 553 -25.49 5.48 -13.64
CA PHE A 553 -26.08 6.62 -14.34
C PHE A 553 -26.30 6.32 -15.83
N MET A 554 -25.27 5.81 -16.51
CA MET A 554 -25.35 5.50 -17.95
C MET A 554 -26.38 4.39 -18.23
N LEU A 555 -26.46 3.35 -17.40
CA LEU A 555 -27.46 2.28 -17.56
C LEU A 555 -28.89 2.76 -17.28
N GLU A 556 -29.10 3.61 -16.27
CA GLU A 556 -30.43 4.11 -15.91
C GLU A 556 -30.95 5.20 -16.86
N LYS A 557 -30.06 6.09 -17.33
CA LYS A 557 -30.45 7.31 -18.07
C LYS A 557 -30.12 7.26 -19.56
N HIS A 558 -29.07 6.53 -19.94
CA HIS A 558 -28.55 6.51 -21.31
C HIS A 558 -28.28 5.09 -21.83
N PRO A 559 -29.22 4.13 -21.72
CA PRO A 559 -28.99 2.74 -22.13
C PRO A 559 -28.69 2.57 -23.64
N GLU A 560 -29.18 3.49 -24.49
CA GLU A 560 -28.85 3.50 -25.92
C GLU A 560 -27.37 3.86 -26.15
N ASP A 561 -26.82 4.83 -25.42
CA ASP A 561 -25.41 5.19 -25.49
C ASP A 561 -24.51 4.07 -24.93
N VAL A 562 -24.95 3.37 -23.87
CA VAL A 562 -24.27 2.15 -23.39
C VAL A 562 -24.25 1.08 -24.47
N THR A 563 -25.35 0.90 -25.20
CA THR A 563 -25.41 -0.04 -26.32
C THR A 563 -24.44 0.32 -27.43
N GLU A 564 -24.31 1.61 -27.77
CA GLU A 564 -23.33 2.10 -28.76
C GLU A 564 -21.88 1.86 -28.28
N LEU A 565 -21.59 2.24 -27.04
CA LEU A 565 -20.30 1.99 -26.38
C LEU A 565 -19.91 0.51 -26.44
N LEU A 566 -20.78 -0.39 -25.98
CA LEU A 566 -20.55 -1.83 -26.03
C LEU A 566 -20.39 -2.35 -27.46
N GLY A 567 -21.08 -1.76 -28.44
CA GLY A 567 -20.88 -2.07 -29.86
C GLY A 567 -19.44 -1.82 -30.33
N TYR A 568 -18.83 -0.72 -29.91
CA TYR A 568 -17.42 -0.43 -30.21
C TYR A 568 -16.48 -1.39 -29.46
N SER A 569 -16.70 -1.63 -28.17
CA SER A 569 -15.85 -2.52 -27.36
C SER A 569 -15.87 -3.97 -27.88
N ARG A 570 -17.05 -4.52 -28.20
CA ARG A 570 -17.22 -5.88 -28.74
C ARG A 570 -16.57 -6.10 -30.11
N THR A 571 -16.24 -5.02 -30.81
CA THR A 571 -15.61 -5.05 -32.14
C THR A 571 -14.18 -4.50 -32.15
N GLY A 572 -13.60 -4.23 -30.97
CA GLY A 572 -12.24 -3.74 -30.82
C GLY A 572 -12.04 -2.27 -31.24
N GLN A 573 -13.12 -1.52 -31.43
CA GLN A 573 -13.09 -0.12 -31.89
C GLN A 573 -12.89 0.87 -30.73
N TYR A 574 -11.89 0.64 -29.87
CA TYR A 574 -11.66 1.43 -28.66
C TYR A 574 -11.36 2.92 -28.91
N LYS A 575 -10.87 3.29 -30.10
CA LYS A 575 -10.73 4.70 -30.49
C LYS A 575 -12.07 5.41 -30.64
N GLU A 576 -13.06 4.72 -31.20
CA GLU A 576 -14.42 5.26 -31.34
C GLU A 576 -15.14 5.27 -29.98
N TRP A 577 -14.89 4.28 -29.12
CA TRP A 577 -15.29 4.32 -27.70
C TRP A 577 -14.81 5.59 -27.01
N VAL A 578 -13.50 5.91 -27.08
CA VAL A 578 -12.93 7.10 -26.45
C VAL A 578 -13.55 8.38 -27.02
N LYS A 579 -13.67 8.50 -28.34
CA LYS A 579 -14.33 9.66 -28.98
C LYS A 579 -15.78 9.82 -28.53
N LEU A 580 -16.50 8.71 -28.37
CA LEU A 580 -17.86 8.74 -27.86
C LEU A 580 -17.88 9.28 -26.42
N LEU A 581 -17.01 8.81 -25.54
CA LEU A 581 -16.89 9.32 -24.16
C LEU A 581 -16.53 10.82 -24.12
N GLU A 582 -15.61 11.29 -24.97
CA GLU A 582 -15.26 12.71 -25.07
C GLU A 582 -16.44 13.61 -25.47
N ARG A 583 -17.42 13.04 -26.21
CA ARG A 583 -18.67 13.72 -26.55
C ARG A 583 -19.69 13.65 -25.41
N LEU A 584 -19.89 12.46 -24.84
CA LEU A 584 -20.93 12.21 -23.82
C LEU A 584 -20.60 12.86 -22.48
N GLY A 585 -19.34 12.79 -22.03
CA GLY A 585 -18.91 13.31 -20.73
C GLY A 585 -19.33 14.76 -20.50
N PRO A 586 -18.85 15.72 -21.32
CA PRO A 586 -19.23 17.12 -21.19
C PRO A 586 -20.73 17.37 -21.38
N ALA A 587 -21.38 16.61 -22.28
CA ALA A 587 -22.81 16.75 -22.57
C ALA A 587 -23.69 16.36 -21.37
N TYR A 588 -23.30 15.32 -20.63
CA TYR A 588 -24.09 14.76 -19.53
C TYR A 588 -23.61 15.19 -18.14
N ASN A 589 -22.53 15.96 -18.01
CA ASN A 589 -22.01 16.42 -16.71
C ASN A 589 -23.07 17.05 -15.80
N THR A 590 -23.92 17.93 -16.35
CA THR A 590 -24.98 18.59 -15.57
C THR A 590 -26.06 17.59 -15.16
N GLU A 591 -26.47 16.72 -16.08
CA GLU A 591 -27.48 15.69 -15.82
C GLU A 591 -27.00 14.67 -14.79
N PHE A 592 -25.74 14.24 -14.87
CA PHE A 592 -25.11 13.36 -13.90
C PHE A 592 -25.17 13.95 -12.49
N HIS A 593 -24.83 15.23 -12.33
CA HIS A 593 -24.91 15.91 -11.03
C HIS A 593 -26.34 16.07 -10.51
N SER A 594 -27.33 16.26 -11.39
CA SER A 594 -28.75 16.26 -11.02
C SER A 594 -29.22 14.86 -10.63
N TRP A 595 -28.80 13.83 -11.36
CA TRP A 595 -29.10 12.45 -11.02
C TRP A 595 -28.50 12.06 -9.66
N LEU A 596 -27.28 12.51 -9.36
CA LEU A 596 -26.67 12.34 -8.04
C LEU A 596 -27.51 12.97 -6.93
N ASP A 597 -28.07 14.18 -7.13
CA ASP A 597 -29.01 14.74 -6.15
C ASP A 597 -30.20 13.80 -5.92
N ASP A 598 -30.78 13.29 -7.01
CA ASP A 598 -31.96 12.43 -6.94
C ASP A 598 -31.69 11.09 -6.24
N VAL A 599 -30.60 10.40 -6.56
CA VAL A 599 -30.28 9.09 -5.97
C VAL A 599 -29.65 9.17 -4.59
N THR A 600 -29.20 10.36 -4.18
CA THR A 600 -28.62 10.59 -2.85
C THR A 600 -29.49 11.40 -1.90
N LYS A 601 -30.66 11.91 -2.35
CA LYS A 601 -31.56 12.76 -1.54
C LYS A 601 -31.98 12.14 -0.22
N ASP A 602 -32.22 10.83 -0.21
CA ASP A 602 -32.68 10.05 0.95
C ASP A 602 -31.54 9.30 1.63
N ILE A 603 -30.32 9.46 1.13
CA ILE A 603 -29.12 8.91 1.78
C ILE A 603 -28.80 9.81 2.96
N ASP A 604 -29.00 9.28 4.16
CA ASP A 604 -28.56 9.94 5.38
C ASP A 604 -27.02 9.90 5.44
N ASP A 605 -26.39 10.98 4.99
CA ASP A 605 -24.95 11.21 5.07
C ASP A 605 -24.57 11.97 6.34
N THR A 606 -25.54 12.25 7.22
CA THR A 606 -25.27 12.90 8.49
C THR A 606 -24.45 12.01 9.41
N ASP A 607 -24.03 10.80 8.99
CA ASP A 607 -23.05 10.01 9.71
C ASP A 607 -21.86 9.46 8.93
N ILE A 608 -21.46 10.07 7.79
CA ILE A 608 -20.23 9.59 7.13
C ILE A 608 -19.34 10.62 6.40
N SER A 609 -19.74 11.88 6.18
CA SER A 609 -18.97 12.80 5.30
C SER A 609 -18.40 14.08 5.91
N LYS A 610 -18.52 14.31 7.24
CA LYS A 610 -17.72 15.33 7.95
C LYS A 610 -17.34 14.77 9.33
N PRO A 611 -16.09 14.97 9.82
CA PRO A 611 -15.78 14.64 11.19
C PRO A 611 -16.70 15.46 12.09
N LYS A 612 -17.75 14.83 12.62
CA LYS A 612 -18.50 15.39 13.75
C LYS A 612 -17.48 15.61 14.87
N PRO A 613 -17.64 16.67 15.69
CA PRO A 613 -16.85 16.79 16.90
C PRO A 613 -16.98 15.47 17.66
N LYS A 614 -15.83 14.82 17.94
CA LYS A 614 -15.74 13.51 18.60
C LYS A 614 -16.85 13.39 19.65
N GLU A 615 -17.90 12.61 19.37
CA GLU A 615 -18.75 12.15 20.47
C GLU A 615 -17.79 11.39 21.38
N LYS A 616 -17.54 11.94 22.56
CA LYS A 616 -16.63 11.29 23.50
C LYS A 616 -17.25 9.93 23.83
N PRO A 617 -16.50 8.83 23.71
CA PRO A 617 -17.01 7.52 24.10
C PRO A 617 -17.59 7.58 25.51
N LYS A 618 -18.80 7.06 25.70
CA LYS A 618 -19.45 7.04 27.00
C LYS A 618 -18.91 5.87 27.81
N LYS A 619 -18.40 6.15 29.01
CA LYS A 619 -17.98 5.09 29.92
C LYS A 619 -19.21 4.27 30.36
N ILE A 620 -19.10 2.95 30.29
CA ILE A 620 -20.01 2.00 30.93
C ILE A 620 -19.22 1.14 31.91
N GLU A 621 -19.91 0.49 32.85
CA GLU A 621 -19.26 -0.37 33.86
C GLU A 621 -19.25 -1.82 33.38
N LEU A 622 -18.21 -2.57 33.76
CA LEU A 622 -18.18 -4.01 33.51
C LEU A 622 -19.34 -4.71 34.22
N ASN A 623 -19.89 -5.75 33.60
CA ASN A 623 -21.07 -6.49 34.05
C ASN A 623 -22.34 -5.63 34.17
N SER A 624 -22.48 -4.63 33.29
CA SER A 624 -23.68 -3.80 33.16
C SER A 624 -24.22 -3.84 31.73
N SER A 625 -25.50 -3.47 31.59
CA SER A 625 -26.14 -3.26 30.31
C SER A 625 -26.74 -1.85 30.21
N VAL A 626 -26.77 -1.31 28.99
CA VAL A 626 -27.27 0.03 28.68
C VAL A 626 -28.13 -0.04 27.43
N GLN A 627 -29.30 0.61 27.47
CA GLN A 627 -30.12 0.75 26.28
C GLN A 627 -29.56 1.80 25.33
N VAL A 628 -29.49 1.45 24.05
CA VAL A 628 -28.89 2.24 22.99
C VAL A 628 -29.82 2.23 21.79
N SER A 629 -30.36 3.39 21.45
CA SER A 629 -31.09 3.59 20.20
C SER A 629 -30.37 4.57 19.29
N GLY A 630 -30.50 4.32 18.00
CA GLY A 630 -29.90 5.11 16.94
C GLY A 630 -30.76 5.04 15.69
N LYS A 631 -30.75 6.12 14.91
CA LYS A 631 -31.33 6.10 13.56
C LYS A 631 -30.44 5.26 12.65
N LYS A 632 -30.95 4.93 11.46
CA LYS A 632 -30.14 4.37 10.38
C LYS A 632 -28.84 5.18 10.20
N PHE A 633 -27.72 4.49 10.12
CA PHE A 633 -26.35 5.01 10.05
C PHE A 633 -25.83 5.72 11.30
N ALA A 634 -26.61 5.81 12.40
CA ALA A 634 -26.13 6.41 13.63
C ALA A 634 -25.02 5.57 14.29
N GLU A 635 -23.90 6.20 14.64
CA GLU A 635 -22.85 5.62 15.48
C GLU A 635 -23.04 6.00 16.96
N LYS A 636 -22.80 5.04 17.87
CA LYS A 636 -22.79 5.24 19.33
C LYS A 636 -21.52 4.64 19.93
N LEU A 637 -20.73 5.49 20.58
CA LEU A 637 -19.43 5.13 21.12
C LEU A 637 -19.45 4.92 22.63
N PHE A 638 -18.85 3.83 23.09
CA PHE A 638 -18.74 3.45 24.49
C PHE A 638 -17.32 2.99 24.83
N PHE A 639 -16.99 2.92 26.12
CA PHE A 639 -15.79 2.23 26.58
C PHE A 639 -15.92 1.69 28.01
N VAL A 640 -15.09 0.71 28.36
CA VAL A 640 -14.94 0.15 29.72
C VAL A 640 -13.46 0.15 30.12
N ASP A 641 -13.21 0.26 31.43
CA ASP A 641 -11.89 0.06 32.02
C ASP A 641 -11.75 -1.37 32.54
N VAL A 642 -10.79 -2.13 32.02
CA VAL A 642 -10.42 -3.45 32.52
C VAL A 642 -9.17 -3.32 33.38
N THR A 643 -9.36 -3.13 34.68
CA THR A 643 -8.28 -2.84 35.64
C THR A 643 -7.73 -4.07 36.36
N GLN A 644 -8.30 -5.25 36.13
CA GLN A 644 -7.89 -6.51 36.73
C GLN A 644 -7.98 -7.63 35.68
N SER A 645 -7.26 -8.74 35.92
CA SER A 645 -7.26 -9.89 35.00
C SER A 645 -8.60 -10.63 35.05
N PHE A 646 -9.24 -10.76 33.89
CA PHE A 646 -10.40 -11.63 33.67
C PHE A 646 -10.01 -12.77 32.74
N ASN A 647 -10.74 -13.87 32.78
CA ASN A 647 -10.53 -15.00 31.87
C ASN A 647 -11.43 -14.90 30.63
N GLN A 648 -12.41 -14.00 30.64
CA GLN A 648 -13.29 -13.71 29.50
C GLN A 648 -13.78 -12.27 29.58
N LEU A 649 -13.88 -11.60 28.43
CA LEU A 649 -14.57 -10.34 28.25
C LEU A 649 -15.41 -10.47 26.98
N GLU A 650 -16.71 -10.32 27.14
CA GLU A 650 -17.71 -10.44 26.09
C GLU A 650 -18.50 -9.15 26.01
N VAL A 651 -18.69 -8.62 24.81
CA VAL A 651 -19.57 -7.48 24.56
C VAL A 651 -20.64 -7.89 23.57
N SER A 652 -21.89 -7.60 23.86
CA SER A 652 -23.01 -7.97 23.01
C SER A 652 -24.04 -6.87 22.89
N ILE A 653 -24.76 -6.88 21.76
CA ILE A 653 -25.97 -6.11 21.55
C ILE A 653 -27.13 -7.07 21.30
N THR A 654 -28.31 -6.74 21.81
CA THR A 654 -29.53 -7.52 21.58
C THR A 654 -30.71 -6.58 21.49
N GLY A 655 -31.50 -6.66 20.42
CA GLY A 655 -32.65 -5.77 20.24
C GLY A 655 -33.28 -5.81 18.86
N SER A 656 -33.89 -4.70 18.49
CA SER A 656 -34.56 -4.52 17.20
C SER A 656 -33.76 -3.61 16.27
N GLY A 657 -34.06 -3.68 14.97
CA GLY A 657 -33.31 -2.96 13.93
C GLY A 657 -32.15 -3.78 13.37
N ASP A 658 -31.23 -3.07 12.71
CA ASP A 658 -30.00 -3.61 12.14
C ASP A 658 -28.83 -2.72 12.59
N ALA A 659 -28.01 -3.20 13.51
CA ALA A 659 -26.90 -2.45 14.09
C ALA A 659 -25.70 -3.35 14.31
N ASP A 660 -24.55 -2.87 13.86
CA ASP A 660 -23.28 -3.59 13.91
C ASP A 660 -22.46 -3.13 15.12
N LEU A 661 -21.87 -4.08 15.83
CA LEU A 661 -21.00 -3.91 16.97
C LEU A 661 -19.53 -4.07 16.58
N TYR A 662 -18.71 -3.12 17.04
CA TYR A 662 -17.28 -3.08 16.80
C TYR A 662 -16.54 -2.83 18.12
N ALA A 663 -15.34 -3.40 18.27
CA ALA A 663 -14.52 -3.29 19.49
C ALA A 663 -13.02 -3.14 19.18
N CYS A 664 -12.29 -2.52 20.11
CA CYS A 664 -10.86 -2.21 20.01
C CYS A 664 -10.25 -2.06 21.39
N TYR A 665 -8.94 -2.26 21.45
CA TYR A 665 -8.13 -2.01 22.62
C TYR A 665 -7.35 -0.69 22.52
N ASP A 666 -7.46 0.14 23.55
CA ASP A 666 -6.68 1.38 23.77
C ASP A 666 -6.76 2.43 22.65
N LYS A 667 -7.81 2.34 21.83
CA LYS A 667 -8.18 3.32 20.81
C LYS A 667 -9.69 3.33 20.62
N VAL A 668 -10.24 4.49 20.26
CA VAL A 668 -11.66 4.62 19.91
C VAL A 668 -11.98 3.79 18.67
N CYS A 669 -13.09 3.06 18.71
CA CYS A 669 -13.54 2.25 17.59
C CYS A 669 -14.50 3.00 16.70
N HIS A 670 -14.44 2.67 15.42
CA HIS A 670 -15.42 3.07 14.43
C HIS A 670 -15.76 1.91 13.50
N TYR A 671 -16.88 1.99 12.78
CA TYR A 671 -17.23 0.98 11.76
C TYR A 671 -16.14 0.87 10.66
N PHE A 672 -15.34 1.92 10.43
CA PHE A 672 -14.23 1.93 9.48
C PHE A 672 -12.85 1.70 10.13
N GLU A 673 -12.77 1.65 11.46
CA GLU A 673 -11.52 1.48 12.20
C GLU A 673 -11.79 0.69 13.50
N TYR A 674 -11.69 -0.64 13.41
CA TYR A 674 -11.93 -1.56 14.51
C TYR A 674 -10.87 -2.67 14.58
N GLU A 675 -10.82 -3.39 15.71
CA GLU A 675 -9.96 -4.58 15.86
C GLU A 675 -10.79 -5.86 15.84
N TRP A 676 -11.99 -5.80 16.39
CA TRP A 676 -12.93 -6.92 16.47
C TRP A 676 -14.32 -6.48 16.07
N THR A 677 -15.03 -7.33 15.35
CA THR A 677 -16.45 -7.22 15.04
C THR A 677 -17.01 -8.63 14.85
N ASN A 678 -18.32 -8.76 14.89
CA ASN A 678 -19.03 -9.98 14.55
C ASN A 678 -20.37 -9.58 13.93
N PHE A 679 -20.32 -8.71 12.92
CA PHE A 679 -21.54 -8.11 12.40
C PHE A 679 -22.40 -9.17 11.70
N THR A 680 -23.70 -9.10 11.91
CA THR A 680 -24.69 -9.98 11.29
C THR A 680 -25.87 -9.13 10.87
N HIS A 681 -26.72 -9.62 9.96
CA HIS A 681 -27.93 -8.87 9.64
C HIS A 681 -28.88 -8.86 10.86
N GLY A 682 -29.14 -7.67 11.41
CA GLY A 682 -29.96 -7.46 12.60
C GLY A 682 -29.17 -6.85 13.77
N SER A 683 -29.73 -6.93 14.97
CA SER A 683 -29.20 -6.27 16.18
C SER A 683 -28.76 -7.25 17.28
N ASN A 684 -28.43 -8.50 16.91
CA ASN A 684 -28.12 -9.58 17.86
C ASN A 684 -26.69 -10.09 17.64
N GLU A 685 -25.72 -9.34 18.18
CA GLU A 685 -24.31 -9.58 17.93
C GLU A 685 -23.53 -9.74 19.24
N SER A 686 -22.47 -10.54 19.22
CA SER A 686 -21.58 -10.70 20.37
C SER A 686 -20.13 -10.83 19.91
N ILE A 687 -19.23 -10.11 20.59
CA ILE A 687 -17.78 -10.14 20.39
C ILE A 687 -17.13 -10.71 21.66
N SER A 688 -16.36 -11.78 21.50
CA SER A 688 -15.50 -12.32 22.56
C SER A 688 -14.08 -11.81 22.36
N ILE A 689 -13.58 -11.03 23.34
CA ILE A 689 -12.25 -10.44 23.25
C ILE A 689 -11.17 -11.53 23.36
N PRO A 690 -10.20 -11.57 22.43
CA PRO A 690 -9.13 -12.56 22.46
C PRO A 690 -8.31 -12.50 23.75
N LYS A 691 -7.96 -13.68 24.26
CA LYS A 691 -7.12 -13.84 25.46
C LYS A 691 -5.64 -13.73 25.10
N ASN A 692 -4.85 -13.25 26.05
CA ASN A 692 -3.40 -13.35 26.03
C ASN A 692 -2.98 -14.83 26.10
N LYS A 693 -1.69 -15.09 25.84
CA LYS A 693 -1.09 -16.44 25.92
C LYS A 693 -1.21 -17.08 27.31
N ASP A 694 -1.36 -16.28 28.35
CA ASP A 694 -1.57 -16.75 29.73
C ASP A 694 -3.04 -17.10 30.04
N GLY A 695 -3.94 -16.98 29.05
CA GLY A 695 -5.36 -17.28 29.19
C GLY A 695 -6.20 -16.16 29.79
N THR A 696 -5.64 -14.96 30.00
CA THR A 696 -6.33 -13.81 30.57
C THR A 696 -6.63 -12.72 29.54
N ILE A 697 -7.59 -11.85 29.82
CA ILE A 697 -7.90 -10.66 29.04
C ILE A 697 -6.89 -9.56 29.39
N LYS A 698 -6.32 -8.92 28.36
CA LYS A 698 -5.37 -7.83 28.51
C LYS A 698 -6.00 -6.67 29.30
N THR A 699 -5.33 -6.18 30.33
CA THR A 699 -5.80 -5.00 31.08
C THR A 699 -5.66 -3.73 30.24
N GLY A 700 -6.58 -2.78 30.40
CA GLY A 700 -6.59 -1.53 29.63
C GLY A 700 -8.02 -1.09 29.29
N GLN A 701 -8.12 -0.09 28.42
CA GLN A 701 -9.40 0.44 27.97
C GLN A 701 -9.88 -0.30 26.74
N TYR A 702 -11.13 -0.74 26.77
CA TYR A 702 -11.79 -1.32 25.61
C TYR A 702 -12.88 -0.38 25.15
N TYR A 703 -12.84 -0.05 23.87
CA TYR A 703 -13.79 0.83 23.23
C TYR A 703 -14.76 0.01 22.39
N PHE A 704 -15.99 0.49 22.27
CA PHE A 704 -17.06 -0.14 21.51
C PHE A 704 -17.76 0.88 20.63
N SER A 705 -18.08 0.51 19.40
CA SER A 705 -18.95 1.28 18.50
C SER A 705 -20.16 0.42 18.13
N ILE A 706 -21.36 1.01 18.23
CA ILE A 706 -22.60 0.44 17.68
C ILE A 706 -23.01 1.34 16.52
N SER A 707 -23.01 0.80 15.30
CA SER A 707 -23.32 1.55 14.08
C SER A 707 -24.54 0.95 13.38
N GLY A 708 -25.60 1.74 13.23
CA GLY A 708 -26.84 1.27 12.61
C GLY A 708 -26.72 1.06 11.09
N ARG A 709 -27.02 -0.12 10.57
CA ARG A 709 -27.36 -0.30 9.14
C ARG A 709 -28.80 0.10 8.83
N ASP A 710 -29.67 0.04 9.85
CA ASP A 710 -31.02 0.60 9.89
C ASP A 710 -31.28 1.28 11.25
N GLU A 711 -32.48 1.84 11.47
CA GLU A 711 -32.89 2.32 12.80
C GLU A 711 -32.88 1.15 13.79
N PHE A 712 -32.28 1.35 14.95
CA PHE A 712 -32.06 0.32 15.95
C PHE A 712 -32.40 0.77 17.37
N ASP A 713 -32.80 -0.20 18.17
CA ASP A 713 -33.02 -0.08 19.62
C ASP A 713 -32.51 -1.37 20.28
N VAL A 714 -31.33 -1.29 20.89
CA VAL A 714 -30.53 -2.44 21.33
C VAL A 714 -30.00 -2.26 22.74
N GLU A 715 -29.95 -3.35 23.48
CA GLU A 715 -29.29 -3.42 24.78
C GLU A 715 -27.83 -3.80 24.59
N LEU A 716 -26.90 -2.87 24.85
CA LEU A 716 -25.47 -3.13 24.92
C LEU A 716 -25.11 -3.73 26.28
N SER A 717 -24.48 -4.90 26.30
CA SER A 717 -24.02 -5.59 27.51
C SER A 717 -22.52 -5.87 27.42
N VAL A 718 -21.77 -5.60 28.50
CA VAL A 718 -20.35 -5.96 28.61
C VAL A 718 -20.16 -6.85 29.83
N VAL A 719 -19.79 -8.11 29.61
CA VAL A 719 -19.65 -9.13 30.66
C VAL A 719 -18.19 -9.54 30.79
N ALA A 720 -17.64 -9.46 32.00
CA ALA A 720 -16.29 -9.89 32.32
C ALA A 720 -16.32 -10.96 33.43
N LYS A 721 -15.61 -12.08 33.24
CA LYS A 721 -15.60 -13.24 34.15
C LYS A 721 -14.21 -13.66 34.59
#